data_AF-A0AAW0IA70-F1
#
_entry.id   AF-A0AAW0IA70-F1
#
_cell.length_a   1.000
_cell.length_b   1.000
_cell.length_c   1.000
_cell.angle_alpha   90.00
_cell.angle_beta   90.00
_cell.angle_gamma   90.00
#
_symmetry.space_group_name_H-M   'P 1'
#
loop_
_entity.id
_entity.type
_entity.pdbx_description
1 polymer ?
#
loop_
_entity_poly.entity_id
_entity_poly.type
_entity_poly.pdbx_seq_one_letter_code
_entity_poly.pdbx_strand_id
1 'polypeptide(L)'
;GNTLEKLRICTMNKFIQFFGDIVAIKEDPTVVVTNMCFGSIPVRLFQPKGMSSKLRRGIIFYHGGGAIFGSMDTYHSLCSFLVRETDSVLLSVGYRKLPYYHHPVLLNDCLSATIQFLKGLETYGVDPSRVVLCGESIGACAVAIIVQVLLSSPSLPRIRAQILITPVTQAINFCLPSHQKSKNVPFLTREIMIFCLCKYLAIDVSWKDAMLTGAVIPPDKWKKYRKWISSDNIPRRFWSQDLQPEFLGCFNEAAYLETKHIFDVQISPVLADDTIIAQLPEVFLVTCENDILRDDGLLYKKRFEDQGVPVTWYHVEDGFHGCLVLFDWKFLSFPCSVKIGLESRLLEPWDHDCHMAGVAGELVYLFPRSLHMDCHSALSHCGNSLCLAASSQVQGNMLEKLRICSMPRFIQCLHDLVIKKNRNLTVTNMYFGTIPVRLFQPKAVSSRLLRGIIFYHGGGAICGSLDSYHNLCSFLAQETESVVLSVGYRKLPDHCYPSVPNDCLNATILFMKGLKSYGVDSSRVVVCGESIGGGAVAIVTQTLLNFPSLPKICAQVLITPVTQIINFRLPSHQQNQNVPFLTKDILMTSVCKFLDIDLSWKDAIARGSGVPPDTWKKYKKWLASDNLPRRFKSKNLLPEFPGPFNEAAYLETRHILTAEISPLLADDKIIAQLPQAFLVSCENDPLRDDALLYKKRLEDEGVPVTWYHVEDGFHGCIILFDKQPFSFPCSMKIVNAVISYVKGI
;
A
#
# COMPACT_ATOMS: atom_id res chain seq x y z
N GLY A 1 12.01 -4.21 3.03
CA GLY A 1 13.02 -5.17 2.55
C GLY A 1 14.38 -4.92 3.17
N ASN A 2 15.30 -4.27 2.43
CA ASN A 2 16.69 -4.03 2.85
C ASN A 2 16.87 -3.41 4.24
N THR A 3 16.01 -2.47 4.65
CA THR A 3 16.07 -1.87 5.99
C THR A 3 15.75 -2.88 7.10
N LEU A 4 14.79 -3.78 6.89
CA LEU A 4 14.40 -4.80 7.88
C LEU A 4 15.47 -5.88 8.04
N GLU A 5 16.17 -6.20 6.94
CA GLU A 5 17.27 -7.16 6.94
C GLU A 5 18.50 -6.59 7.64
N LYS A 6 18.83 -5.31 7.40
CA LYS A 6 19.88 -4.58 8.13
C LYS A 6 19.58 -4.46 9.63
N LEU A 7 18.32 -4.33 10.00
CA LEU A 7 17.86 -4.28 11.40
C LEU A 7 17.67 -5.68 12.02
N ARG A 8 17.94 -6.77 11.28
CA ARG A 8 17.74 -8.18 11.70
C ARG A 8 16.31 -8.53 12.15
N ILE A 9 15.31 -7.78 11.69
CA ILE A 9 13.90 -7.98 12.04
C ILE A 9 13.26 -9.02 11.12
N CYS A 10 13.48 -8.90 9.82
CA CYS A 10 12.90 -9.76 8.79
C CYS A 10 13.77 -9.72 7.54
N THR A 11 14.02 -10.87 6.89
CA THR A 11 14.74 -10.91 5.61
C THR A 11 13.92 -10.22 4.52
N MET A 12 14.57 -9.64 3.52
CA MET A 12 13.86 -8.98 2.40
C MET A 12 12.85 -9.93 1.75
N ASN A 13 13.22 -11.20 1.57
CA ASN A 13 12.36 -12.22 0.95
C ASN A 13 11.10 -12.51 1.78
N LYS A 14 11.22 -12.65 3.11
CA LYS A 14 10.06 -12.88 3.99
C LYS A 14 9.11 -11.69 4.04
N PHE A 15 9.65 -10.46 4.04
CA PHE A 15 8.83 -9.25 4.05
C PHE A 15 7.98 -9.10 2.78
N ILE A 16 8.51 -9.52 1.63
CA ILE A 16 7.79 -9.37 0.36
C ILE A 16 6.77 -10.49 0.15
N GLN A 17 7.06 -11.72 0.62
CA GLN A 17 6.05 -12.79 0.68
C GLN A 17 4.84 -12.35 1.52
N PHE A 18 5.10 -11.77 2.70
CA PHE A 18 4.05 -11.17 3.54
C PHE A 18 3.19 -10.15 2.79
N PHE A 19 3.76 -9.29 1.94
CA PHE A 19 2.99 -8.29 1.20
C PHE A 19 2.02 -8.92 0.17
N GLY A 20 2.41 -10.05 -0.44
CA GLY A 20 1.53 -10.81 -1.34
C GLY A 20 0.36 -11.48 -0.62
N ASP A 21 0.56 -11.86 0.65
CA ASP A 21 -0.43 -12.59 1.45
C ASP A 21 -1.45 -11.66 2.16
N ILE A 22 -1.29 -10.33 2.07
CA ILE A 22 -2.21 -9.34 2.64
C ILE A 22 -3.58 -9.34 1.93
N VAL A 23 -3.65 -9.80 0.68
CA VAL A 23 -4.89 -9.75 -0.11
C VAL A 23 -5.74 -10.97 0.17
N ALA A 24 -6.88 -10.72 0.81
CA ALA A 24 -7.88 -11.76 1.05
C ALA A 24 -8.34 -12.35 -0.30
N ILE A 25 -8.25 -13.67 -0.40
CA ILE A 25 -8.80 -14.43 -1.51
C ILE A 25 -10.30 -14.17 -1.57
N LYS A 26 -10.78 -13.60 -2.69
CA LYS A 26 -12.22 -13.48 -2.95
C LYS A 26 -12.71 -14.74 -3.61
N GLU A 27 -13.73 -15.35 -3.03
CA GLU A 27 -14.49 -16.40 -3.69
C GLU A 27 -15.40 -15.78 -4.77
N ASP A 28 -15.33 -16.31 -5.98
CA ASP A 28 -16.31 -16.03 -7.03
C ASP A 28 -17.39 -17.13 -6.98
N PRO A 29 -18.67 -16.79 -6.74
CA PRO A 29 -19.72 -17.78 -6.58
C PRO A 29 -20.00 -18.61 -7.86
N THR A 30 -19.49 -18.15 -9.01
CA THR A 30 -19.62 -18.81 -10.32
C THR A 30 -18.46 -19.75 -10.64
N VAL A 31 -17.40 -19.78 -9.83
CA VAL A 31 -16.20 -20.58 -10.04
C VAL A 31 -15.97 -21.54 -8.88
N VAL A 32 -15.80 -22.82 -9.19
CA VAL A 32 -15.37 -23.86 -8.25
C VAL A 32 -13.85 -23.88 -8.23
N VAL A 33 -13.27 -23.73 -7.03
CA VAL A 33 -11.81 -23.73 -6.82
C VAL A 33 -11.41 -24.95 -6.01
N THR A 34 -10.51 -25.76 -6.56
CA THR A 34 -9.99 -26.97 -5.91
C THR A 34 -8.48 -26.88 -5.78
N ASN A 35 -7.98 -26.89 -4.54
CA ASN A 35 -6.54 -27.03 -4.26
C ASN A 35 -6.16 -28.51 -4.25
N MET A 36 -5.10 -28.88 -4.97
CA MET A 36 -4.60 -30.25 -5.03
C MET A 36 -3.08 -30.28 -5.28
N CYS A 37 -2.50 -31.47 -5.41
CA CYS A 37 -1.09 -31.63 -5.72
C CYS A 37 -0.88 -32.57 -6.90
N PHE A 38 0.04 -32.19 -7.79
CA PHE A 38 0.58 -33.03 -8.85
C PHE A 38 1.95 -33.54 -8.41
N GLY A 39 1.97 -34.73 -7.84
CA GLY A 39 3.12 -35.20 -7.05
C GLY A 39 3.34 -34.28 -5.83
N SER A 40 4.52 -33.67 -5.74
CA SER A 40 4.84 -32.69 -4.68
C SER A 40 4.52 -31.24 -5.06
N ILE A 41 3.97 -30.98 -6.26
CA ILE A 41 3.76 -29.62 -6.78
C ILE A 41 2.33 -29.19 -6.44
N PRO A 42 2.13 -28.14 -5.63
CA PRO A 42 0.79 -27.64 -5.36
C PRO A 42 0.22 -26.97 -6.61
N VAL A 43 -1.02 -27.29 -6.92
CA VAL A 43 -1.75 -26.73 -8.05
C VAL A 43 -3.17 -26.34 -7.60
N ARG A 44 -3.74 -25.35 -8.26
CA ARG A 44 -5.10 -24.89 -8.00
C ARG A 44 -5.90 -24.95 -9.29
N LEU A 45 -6.96 -25.76 -9.28
CA LEU A 45 -7.87 -25.92 -10.38
C LEU A 45 -9.07 -24.97 -10.21
N PHE A 46 -9.38 -24.20 -11.24
CA PHE A 46 -10.54 -23.33 -11.31
C PHE A 46 -11.48 -23.84 -12.40
N GLN A 47 -12.74 -24.04 -12.08
CA GLN A 47 -13.74 -24.60 -13.00
C GLN A 47 -15.03 -23.78 -12.93
N PRO A 48 -15.67 -23.44 -14.07
CA PRO A 48 -16.97 -22.79 -14.04
C PRO A 48 -18.04 -23.72 -13.44
N LYS A 49 -18.89 -23.20 -12.55
CA LYS A 49 -19.89 -23.96 -11.78
C LYS A 49 -21.07 -24.47 -12.62
N GLY A 50 -21.36 -23.84 -13.75
CA GLY A 50 -22.40 -24.29 -14.67
C GLY A 50 -22.06 -25.64 -15.30
N MET A 51 -23.05 -26.55 -15.35
CA MET A 51 -22.92 -27.80 -16.10
C MET A 51 -22.75 -27.50 -17.59
N SER A 52 -21.73 -28.09 -18.23
CA SER A 52 -21.55 -28.04 -19.68
C SER A 52 -21.73 -29.44 -20.26
N SER A 53 -22.43 -29.53 -21.38
CA SER A 53 -22.51 -30.76 -22.20
C SER A 53 -21.34 -30.90 -23.17
N LYS A 54 -20.46 -29.89 -23.26
CA LYS A 54 -19.28 -29.84 -24.14
C LYS A 54 -17.99 -29.75 -23.33
N LEU A 55 -16.91 -30.31 -23.86
CA LEU A 55 -15.55 -30.11 -23.34
C LEU A 55 -15.17 -28.62 -23.41
N ARG A 56 -14.47 -28.14 -22.39
CA ARG A 56 -14.09 -26.72 -22.21
C ARG A 56 -12.68 -26.42 -22.73
N ARG A 57 -12.39 -25.13 -22.91
CA ARG A 57 -11.01 -24.63 -23.09
C ARG A 57 -10.16 -24.97 -21.85
N GLY A 58 -8.88 -25.24 -22.05
CA GLY A 58 -7.91 -25.44 -20.98
C GLY A 58 -6.91 -24.29 -20.91
N ILE A 59 -6.68 -23.74 -19.72
CA ILE A 59 -5.65 -22.71 -19.48
C ILE A 59 -4.68 -23.25 -18.43
N ILE A 60 -3.39 -23.30 -18.74
CA ILE A 60 -2.34 -23.54 -17.74
C ILE A 60 -1.68 -22.19 -17.45
N PHE A 61 -1.74 -21.74 -16.20
CA PHE A 61 -1.28 -20.42 -15.78
C PHE A 61 -0.05 -20.48 -14.86
N TYR A 62 1.01 -19.76 -15.24
CA TYR A 62 2.18 -19.53 -14.40
C TYR A 62 2.25 -18.08 -13.95
N HIS A 63 2.29 -17.88 -12.63
CA HIS A 63 2.33 -16.54 -12.06
C HIS A 63 3.67 -15.82 -12.31
N GLY A 64 3.68 -14.49 -12.16
CA GLY A 64 4.90 -13.68 -12.24
C GLY A 64 5.65 -13.58 -10.91
N GLY A 65 6.52 -12.56 -10.79
CA GLY A 65 7.21 -12.23 -9.54
C GLY A 65 8.71 -12.52 -9.50
N GLY A 66 9.38 -12.67 -10.64
CA GLY A 66 10.85 -12.76 -10.70
C GLY A 66 11.46 -13.95 -9.94
N ALA A 67 10.69 -15.04 -9.78
CA ALA A 67 11.04 -16.24 -9.00
C ALA A 67 11.31 -16.00 -7.51
N ILE A 68 10.93 -14.83 -6.98
CA ILE A 68 11.00 -14.48 -5.56
C ILE A 68 9.58 -14.20 -5.02
N PHE A 69 8.79 -13.49 -5.82
CA PHE A 69 7.46 -12.98 -5.51
C PHE A 69 6.35 -13.79 -6.23
N GLY A 70 5.09 -13.41 -5.99
CA GLY A 70 3.90 -14.01 -6.60
C GLY A 70 3.53 -15.37 -6.01
N SER A 71 2.24 -15.70 -6.02
CA SER A 71 1.70 -17.00 -5.60
C SER A 71 0.39 -17.31 -6.33
N MET A 72 -0.13 -18.53 -6.18
CA MET A 72 -1.50 -18.84 -6.64
C MET A 72 -2.56 -18.00 -5.93
N ASP A 73 -2.26 -17.44 -4.76
CA ASP A 73 -3.17 -16.57 -4.01
C ASP A 73 -3.17 -15.15 -4.57
N THR A 74 -1.99 -14.59 -4.89
CA THR A 74 -1.92 -13.24 -5.48
C THR A 74 -2.62 -13.15 -6.84
N TYR A 75 -2.67 -14.26 -7.59
CA TYR A 75 -3.34 -14.34 -8.89
C TYR A 75 -4.73 -14.97 -8.83
N HIS A 76 -5.27 -15.26 -7.64
CA HIS A 76 -6.54 -15.95 -7.50
C HIS A 76 -7.67 -15.21 -8.23
N SER A 77 -7.83 -13.90 -7.96
CA SER A 77 -8.90 -13.10 -8.56
C SER A 77 -8.80 -13.02 -10.09
N LEU A 78 -7.57 -12.94 -10.62
CA LEU A 78 -7.35 -12.96 -12.07
C LEU A 78 -7.73 -14.33 -12.65
N CYS A 79 -7.31 -15.42 -12.02
CA CYS A 79 -7.64 -16.78 -12.47
C CYS A 79 -9.15 -17.03 -12.47
N SER A 80 -9.85 -16.64 -11.39
CA SER A 80 -11.31 -16.75 -11.30
C SER A 80 -12.00 -15.90 -12.37
N PHE A 81 -11.51 -14.68 -12.61
CA PHE A 81 -12.02 -13.82 -13.67
C PHE A 81 -11.85 -14.44 -15.06
N LEU A 82 -10.65 -14.94 -15.39
CA LEU A 82 -10.39 -15.60 -16.67
C LEU A 82 -11.30 -16.81 -16.90
N VAL A 83 -11.49 -17.64 -15.87
CA VAL A 83 -12.36 -18.81 -15.92
C VAL A 83 -13.81 -18.42 -16.21
N ARG A 84 -14.30 -17.37 -15.54
CA ARG A 84 -15.65 -16.87 -15.72
C ARG A 84 -15.87 -16.27 -17.11
N GLU A 85 -14.99 -15.39 -17.58
CA GLU A 85 -15.20 -14.69 -18.85
C GLU A 85 -14.97 -15.60 -20.07
N THR A 86 -14.18 -16.67 -19.94
CA THR A 86 -13.82 -17.54 -21.08
C THR A 86 -14.52 -18.91 -21.08
N ASP A 87 -15.28 -19.22 -20.03
CA ASP A 87 -15.84 -20.56 -19.75
C ASP A 87 -14.77 -21.67 -19.86
N SER A 88 -13.58 -21.41 -19.33
CA SER A 88 -12.42 -22.32 -19.39
C SER A 88 -12.17 -23.03 -18.07
N VAL A 89 -11.55 -24.20 -18.13
CA VAL A 89 -10.90 -24.82 -16.96
C VAL A 89 -9.47 -24.30 -16.87
N LEU A 90 -9.09 -23.77 -15.72
CA LEU A 90 -7.76 -23.18 -15.51
C LEU A 90 -6.99 -23.91 -14.41
N LEU A 91 -5.76 -24.31 -14.71
CA LEU A 91 -4.79 -24.84 -13.76
C LEU A 91 -3.75 -23.76 -13.43
N SER A 92 -3.74 -23.27 -12.19
CA SER A 92 -2.69 -22.42 -11.66
C SER A 92 -1.62 -23.26 -10.97
N VAL A 93 -0.35 -23.02 -11.25
CA VAL A 93 0.78 -23.81 -10.72
C VAL A 93 1.53 -23.05 -9.63
N GLY A 94 1.63 -23.65 -8.44
CA GLY A 94 2.38 -23.13 -7.30
C GLY A 94 3.81 -23.65 -7.26
N TYR A 95 4.62 -23.27 -8.25
CA TYR A 95 6.01 -23.76 -8.37
C TYR A 95 6.91 -23.31 -7.21
N ARG A 96 7.97 -24.09 -6.96
CA ARG A 96 9.01 -23.74 -5.98
C ARG A 96 9.87 -22.57 -6.47
N LYS A 97 10.29 -21.72 -5.53
CA LYS A 97 10.93 -20.42 -5.80
C LYS A 97 12.00 -20.05 -4.76
N LEU A 98 12.68 -18.94 -4.97
CA LEU A 98 13.73 -18.42 -4.07
C LEU A 98 13.19 -18.09 -2.67
N PRO A 99 14.06 -18.06 -1.64
CA PRO A 99 15.52 -18.23 -1.68
C PRO A 99 16.00 -19.69 -1.71
N TYR A 100 15.10 -20.66 -1.60
CA TYR A 100 15.48 -22.06 -1.39
C TYR A 100 15.78 -22.81 -2.69
N TYR A 101 15.21 -22.36 -3.80
CA TYR A 101 15.29 -23.05 -5.08
C TYR A 101 15.72 -22.08 -6.19
N HIS A 102 16.83 -22.39 -6.83
CA HIS A 102 17.37 -21.69 -7.98
C HIS A 102 16.88 -22.35 -9.29
N HIS A 103 17.16 -21.73 -10.43
CA HIS A 103 17.03 -22.39 -11.73
C HIS A 103 17.76 -23.75 -11.72
N PRO A 104 17.18 -24.84 -12.28
CA PRO A 104 15.96 -24.92 -13.10
C PRO A 104 14.69 -25.37 -12.36
N VAL A 105 14.64 -25.33 -11.02
CA VAL A 105 13.57 -25.97 -10.24
C VAL A 105 12.17 -25.44 -10.60
N LEU A 106 12.01 -24.13 -10.72
CA LEU A 106 10.74 -23.49 -11.13
C LEU A 106 10.24 -24.04 -12.47
N LEU A 107 11.14 -24.13 -13.46
CA LEU A 107 10.83 -24.61 -14.80
C LEU A 107 10.42 -26.08 -14.76
N ASN A 108 11.14 -26.90 -13.99
CA ASN A 108 10.84 -28.33 -13.83
C ASN A 108 9.47 -28.55 -13.17
N ASP A 109 9.11 -27.75 -12.17
CA ASP A 109 7.79 -27.81 -11.52
C ASP A 109 6.68 -27.43 -12.51
N CYS A 110 6.86 -26.33 -13.27
CA CYS A 110 5.90 -25.90 -14.28
C CYS A 110 5.72 -26.96 -15.38
N LEU A 111 6.82 -27.53 -15.90
CA LEU A 111 6.80 -28.57 -16.92
C LEU A 111 6.12 -29.85 -16.41
N SER A 112 6.45 -30.29 -15.19
CA SER A 112 5.88 -31.50 -14.58
C SER A 112 4.39 -31.36 -14.35
N ALA A 113 3.93 -30.21 -13.83
CA ALA A 113 2.51 -29.94 -13.65
C ALA A 113 1.76 -29.89 -14.98
N THR A 114 2.38 -29.34 -16.02
CA THR A 114 1.84 -29.26 -17.38
C THR A 114 1.66 -30.63 -18.00
N ILE A 115 2.68 -31.48 -17.94
CA ILE A 115 2.61 -32.85 -18.46
C ILE A 115 1.51 -33.64 -17.74
N GLN A 116 1.38 -33.50 -16.41
CA GLN A 116 0.33 -34.18 -15.66
C GLN A 116 -1.07 -33.68 -16.05
N PHE A 117 -1.26 -32.37 -16.21
CA PHE A 117 -2.54 -31.81 -16.65
C PHE A 117 -2.91 -32.28 -18.06
N LEU A 118 -1.96 -32.24 -19.00
CA LEU A 118 -2.15 -32.66 -20.38
C LEU A 118 -2.49 -34.15 -20.50
N LYS A 119 -2.00 -35.00 -19.59
CA LYS A 119 -2.38 -36.42 -19.51
C LYS A 119 -3.77 -36.64 -18.93
N GLY A 120 -4.30 -35.69 -18.15
CA GLY A 120 -5.56 -35.80 -17.42
C GLY A 120 -6.72 -34.97 -17.99
N LEU A 121 -6.59 -34.39 -19.19
CA LEU A 121 -7.57 -33.42 -19.73
C LEU A 121 -9.01 -33.94 -19.74
N GLU A 122 -9.21 -35.22 -20.08
CA GLU A 122 -10.53 -35.86 -20.08
C GLU A 122 -11.17 -35.84 -18.68
N THR A 123 -10.40 -36.10 -17.64
CA THR A 123 -10.86 -36.07 -16.23
C THR A 123 -11.33 -34.67 -15.82
N TYR A 124 -10.75 -33.63 -16.40
CA TYR A 124 -11.10 -32.24 -16.10
C TYR A 124 -12.15 -31.66 -17.06
N GLY A 125 -12.63 -32.45 -18.04
CA GLY A 125 -13.57 -32.01 -19.05
C GLY A 125 -12.98 -30.97 -20.01
N VAL A 126 -11.69 -31.07 -20.31
CA VAL A 126 -10.96 -30.15 -21.20
C VAL A 126 -10.76 -30.76 -22.57
N ASP A 127 -10.99 -29.95 -23.62
CA ASP A 127 -10.73 -30.34 -25.00
C ASP A 127 -9.21 -30.31 -25.29
N PRO A 128 -8.60 -31.44 -25.70
CA PRO A 128 -7.17 -31.52 -25.97
C PRO A 128 -6.69 -30.64 -27.13
N SER A 129 -7.59 -30.19 -28.01
CA SER A 129 -7.25 -29.27 -29.11
C SER A 129 -7.26 -27.79 -28.72
N ARG A 130 -7.76 -27.46 -27.51
CA ARG A 130 -8.02 -26.10 -27.05
C ARG A 130 -7.33 -25.79 -25.72
N VAL A 131 -6.07 -26.22 -25.58
CA VAL A 131 -5.23 -25.93 -24.40
C VAL A 131 -4.23 -24.82 -24.72
N VAL A 132 -4.19 -23.79 -23.87
CA VAL A 132 -3.24 -22.68 -23.95
C VAL A 132 -2.36 -22.61 -22.71
N LEU A 133 -1.11 -22.16 -22.88
CA LEU A 133 -0.23 -21.78 -21.78
C LEU A 133 -0.22 -20.27 -21.64
N CYS A 134 -0.35 -19.78 -20.41
CA CYS A 134 -0.38 -18.37 -20.09
C CYS A 134 0.56 -18.06 -18.93
N GLY A 135 1.29 -16.95 -19.02
CA GLY A 135 2.11 -16.50 -17.92
C GLY A 135 2.43 -15.02 -17.95
N GLU A 136 2.82 -14.50 -16.80
CA GLU A 136 3.30 -13.12 -16.63
C GLU A 136 4.77 -13.12 -16.23
N SER A 137 5.58 -12.21 -16.79
CA SER A 137 6.97 -11.98 -16.35
C SER A 137 7.81 -13.27 -16.42
N ILE A 138 8.37 -13.73 -15.30
CA ILE A 138 9.09 -15.02 -15.23
C ILE A 138 8.19 -16.23 -15.55
N GLY A 139 6.89 -16.16 -15.27
CA GLY A 139 5.92 -17.17 -15.67
C GLY A 139 5.76 -17.21 -17.19
N ALA A 140 5.79 -16.06 -17.86
CA ALA A 140 5.79 -16.00 -19.33
C ALA A 140 7.10 -16.55 -19.92
N CYS A 141 8.23 -16.34 -19.25
CA CYS A 141 9.50 -16.99 -19.59
C CYS A 141 9.37 -18.52 -19.54
N ALA A 142 8.77 -19.05 -18.47
CA ALA A 142 8.50 -20.49 -18.34
C ALA A 142 7.55 -21.00 -19.45
N VAL A 143 6.51 -20.24 -19.82
CA VAL A 143 5.66 -20.56 -20.98
C VAL A 143 6.50 -20.70 -22.24
N ALA A 144 7.28 -19.67 -22.58
CA ALA A 144 8.11 -19.63 -23.80
C ALA A 144 9.08 -20.81 -23.90
N ILE A 145 9.64 -21.26 -22.76
CA ILE A 145 10.55 -22.42 -22.71
C ILE A 145 9.77 -23.72 -22.81
N ILE A 146 8.68 -23.89 -22.05
CA ILE A 146 7.92 -25.14 -22.00
C ILE A 146 7.30 -25.47 -23.36
N VAL A 147 6.77 -24.49 -24.09
CA VAL A 147 6.23 -24.76 -25.43
C VAL A 147 7.31 -25.26 -26.40
N GLN A 148 8.55 -24.79 -26.28
CA GLN A 148 9.68 -25.31 -27.07
C GLN A 148 10.02 -26.75 -26.67
N VAL A 149 10.05 -27.06 -25.37
CA VAL A 149 10.34 -28.41 -24.85
C VAL A 149 9.27 -29.41 -25.27
N LEU A 150 7.99 -29.01 -25.27
CA LEU A 150 6.87 -29.88 -25.62
C LEU A 150 6.85 -30.28 -27.11
N LEU A 151 7.54 -29.57 -28.01
CA LEU A 151 7.69 -29.97 -29.41
C LEU A 151 8.30 -31.38 -29.55
N SER A 152 9.17 -31.76 -28.62
CA SER A 152 9.83 -33.08 -28.58
C SER A 152 8.97 -34.18 -27.94
N SER A 153 7.72 -33.89 -27.56
CA SER A 153 6.81 -34.81 -26.84
C SER A 153 5.53 -35.10 -27.64
N PRO A 154 5.59 -35.88 -28.73
CA PRO A 154 4.46 -36.08 -29.64
C PRO A 154 3.28 -36.87 -29.03
N SER A 155 3.48 -37.52 -27.88
CA SER A 155 2.43 -38.25 -27.16
C SER A 155 1.52 -37.37 -26.31
N LEU A 156 1.84 -36.07 -26.17
CA LEU A 156 1.03 -35.11 -25.44
C LEU A 156 0.19 -34.27 -26.41
N PRO A 157 -1.02 -33.82 -25.99
CA PRO A 157 -1.80 -32.84 -26.73
C PRO A 157 -0.98 -31.59 -27.07
N ARG A 158 -1.16 -31.07 -28.30
CA ARG A 158 -0.48 -29.87 -28.75
C ARG A 158 -1.03 -28.64 -28.03
N ILE A 159 -0.14 -27.73 -27.67
CA ILE A 159 -0.53 -26.41 -27.16
C ILE A 159 -1.07 -25.59 -28.34
N ARG A 160 -2.29 -25.10 -28.21
CA ARG A 160 -2.98 -24.32 -29.25
C ARG A 160 -2.38 -22.94 -29.41
N ALA A 161 -1.99 -22.31 -28.30
CA ALA A 161 -1.47 -20.95 -28.25
C ALA A 161 -0.62 -20.70 -26.99
N GLN A 162 0.26 -19.71 -27.05
CA GLN A 162 0.99 -19.18 -25.90
C GLN A 162 0.63 -17.72 -25.63
N ILE A 163 0.33 -17.41 -24.38
CA ILE A 163 -0.02 -16.07 -23.91
C ILE A 163 1.14 -15.56 -23.04
N LEU A 164 1.83 -14.54 -23.53
CA LEU A 164 3.03 -13.98 -22.93
C LEU A 164 2.76 -12.56 -22.45
N ILE A 165 2.70 -12.34 -21.13
CA ILE A 165 2.43 -11.02 -20.57
C ILE A 165 3.71 -10.46 -19.94
N THR A 166 4.18 -9.31 -20.43
CA THR A 166 5.40 -8.64 -19.95
C THR A 166 6.60 -9.61 -19.81
N PRO A 167 6.93 -10.42 -20.84
CA PRO A 167 7.80 -11.57 -20.67
C PRO A 167 9.28 -11.22 -20.50
N VAL A 168 9.99 -12.01 -19.70
CA VAL A 168 11.46 -12.09 -19.73
C VAL A 168 11.85 -13.11 -20.81
N THR A 169 12.58 -12.70 -21.84
CA THR A 169 12.95 -13.59 -22.96
C THR A 169 14.46 -13.74 -23.13
N GLN A 170 15.25 -12.94 -22.42
CA GLN A 170 16.71 -12.96 -22.45
C GLN A 170 17.33 -12.40 -21.16
N ALA A 171 18.56 -12.82 -20.87
CA ALA A 171 19.33 -12.44 -19.68
C ALA A 171 20.71 -11.81 -20.03
N ILE A 172 20.84 -11.23 -21.22
CA ILE A 172 22.11 -10.91 -21.89
C ILE A 172 22.27 -9.40 -22.08
N ASN A 173 21.36 -8.77 -22.81
CA ASN A 173 21.43 -7.37 -23.18
C ASN A 173 20.51 -6.50 -22.33
N PHE A 174 21.11 -5.69 -21.45
CA PHE A 174 20.40 -4.76 -20.58
C PHE A 174 20.52 -3.30 -21.02
N CYS A 175 20.90 -3.05 -22.29
CA CYS A 175 21.10 -1.71 -22.86
C CYS A 175 19.94 -1.23 -23.75
N LEU A 176 18.88 -2.04 -23.90
CA LEU A 176 17.68 -1.70 -24.69
C LEU A 176 16.98 -0.41 -24.23
N PRO A 177 16.25 0.29 -25.12
CA PRO A 177 15.50 1.52 -24.79
C PRO A 177 14.67 1.45 -23.49
N SER A 178 13.90 0.37 -23.27
CA SER A 178 13.09 0.19 -22.05
C SER A 178 13.95 0.06 -20.79
N HIS A 179 15.09 -0.62 -20.87
CA HIS A 179 16.04 -0.75 -19.77
C HIS A 179 16.62 0.61 -19.31
N GLN A 180 16.68 1.58 -20.22
CA GLN A 180 17.16 2.93 -19.92
C GLN A 180 16.02 3.86 -19.45
N LYS A 181 14.89 3.88 -20.18
CA LYS A 181 13.75 4.78 -19.93
C LYS A 181 12.99 4.40 -18.66
N SER A 182 12.71 3.11 -18.47
CA SER A 182 11.86 2.60 -17.38
C SER A 182 12.65 2.14 -16.15
N LYS A 183 13.95 2.47 -16.07
CA LYS A 183 14.88 1.98 -15.03
C LYS A 183 14.43 2.21 -13.58
N ASN A 184 13.64 3.26 -13.35
CA ASN A 184 13.18 3.70 -12.04
C ASN A 184 11.67 3.53 -11.84
N VAL A 185 10.96 2.85 -12.74
CA VAL A 185 9.51 2.65 -12.61
C VAL A 185 9.23 1.70 -11.41
N PRO A 186 8.24 2.01 -10.55
CA PRO A 186 7.88 1.16 -9.43
C PRO A 186 7.53 -0.29 -9.81
N PHE A 187 7.55 -1.20 -8.83
CA PHE A 187 7.35 -2.66 -8.95
C PHE A 187 8.51 -3.44 -9.57
N LEU A 188 9.13 -2.96 -10.65
CA LEU A 188 10.35 -3.55 -11.20
C LEU A 188 11.32 -2.48 -11.71
N THR A 189 12.25 -2.09 -10.84
CA THR A 189 13.39 -1.25 -11.23
C THR A 189 14.49 -2.08 -11.88
N ARG A 190 15.43 -1.42 -12.57
CA ARG A 190 16.62 -2.07 -13.16
C ARG A 190 17.45 -2.82 -12.12
N GLU A 191 17.57 -2.25 -10.92
CA GLU A 191 18.28 -2.88 -9.81
C GLU A 191 17.55 -4.12 -9.27
N ILE A 192 16.22 -4.07 -9.14
CA ILE A 192 15.43 -5.22 -8.68
C ILE A 192 15.45 -6.32 -9.75
N MET A 193 15.31 -5.97 -11.02
CA MET A 193 15.37 -6.91 -12.14
C MET A 193 16.70 -7.68 -12.15
N ILE A 194 17.85 -6.98 -12.12
CA ILE A 194 19.16 -7.64 -12.12
C ILE A 194 19.38 -8.46 -10.84
N PHE A 195 18.90 -7.97 -9.69
CA PHE A 195 18.97 -8.72 -8.44
C PHE A 195 18.17 -10.04 -8.52
N CYS A 196 16.93 -9.99 -9.00
CA CYS A 196 16.08 -11.17 -9.20
C CYS A 196 16.76 -12.16 -10.14
N LEU A 197 17.29 -11.69 -11.27
CA LEU A 197 17.98 -12.52 -12.24
C LEU A 197 19.22 -13.20 -11.64
N CYS A 198 20.11 -12.42 -11.00
CA CYS A 198 21.31 -12.97 -10.36
C CYS A 198 20.96 -14.03 -9.32
N LYS A 199 19.96 -13.75 -8.46
CA LYS A 199 19.51 -14.74 -7.47
C LYS A 199 18.90 -15.97 -8.12
N TYR A 200 18.06 -15.82 -9.15
CA TYR A 200 17.42 -16.94 -9.83
C TYR A 200 18.44 -17.87 -10.47
N LEU A 201 19.49 -17.29 -11.06
CA LEU A 201 20.55 -17.98 -11.77
C LEU A 201 21.76 -18.37 -10.90
N ALA A 202 21.72 -18.07 -9.59
CA ALA A 202 22.83 -18.28 -8.67
C ALA A 202 24.15 -17.58 -9.10
N ILE A 203 24.03 -16.40 -9.70
CA ILE A 203 25.14 -15.49 -10.03
C ILE A 203 25.39 -14.55 -8.84
N ASP A 204 26.65 -14.28 -8.52
CA ASP A 204 27.04 -13.28 -7.53
C ASP A 204 26.62 -11.86 -7.97
N VAL A 205 25.94 -11.16 -7.07
CA VAL A 205 25.39 -9.82 -7.35
C VAL A 205 26.49 -8.77 -7.56
N SER A 206 27.74 -9.04 -7.19
CA SER A 206 28.89 -8.21 -7.51
C SER A 206 29.12 -8.05 -9.01
N TRP A 207 28.67 -9.01 -9.84
CA TRP A 207 28.75 -8.91 -11.30
C TRP A 207 27.66 -8.06 -11.95
N LYS A 208 26.73 -7.49 -11.17
CA LYS A 208 25.60 -6.72 -11.71
C LYS A 208 26.04 -5.65 -12.71
N ASP A 209 27.12 -4.91 -12.44
CA ASP A 209 27.54 -3.81 -13.30
C ASP A 209 28.16 -4.33 -14.60
N ALA A 210 28.88 -5.46 -14.54
CA ALA A 210 29.38 -6.15 -15.72
C ALA A 210 28.24 -6.70 -16.60
N MET A 211 27.17 -7.22 -15.99
CA MET A 211 25.98 -7.65 -16.73
C MET A 211 25.26 -6.46 -17.36
N LEU A 212 25.00 -5.40 -16.59
CA LEU A 212 24.26 -4.22 -17.04
C LEU A 212 24.96 -3.44 -18.15
N THR A 213 26.29 -3.53 -18.22
CA THR A 213 27.11 -2.92 -19.29
C THR A 213 27.38 -3.87 -20.45
N GLY A 214 26.97 -5.14 -20.37
CA GLY A 214 27.27 -6.14 -21.38
C GLY A 214 28.74 -6.59 -21.41
N ALA A 215 29.55 -6.22 -20.41
CA ALA A 215 30.94 -6.68 -20.26
C ALA A 215 31.06 -8.21 -20.11
N VAL A 216 29.96 -8.89 -19.77
CA VAL A 216 29.87 -10.36 -19.71
C VAL A 216 29.72 -11.02 -21.08
N ILE A 217 29.60 -10.27 -22.17
CA ILE A 217 29.29 -10.80 -23.51
C ILE A 217 30.59 -10.90 -24.34
N PRO A 218 31.06 -12.10 -24.68
CA PRO A 218 32.18 -12.27 -25.60
C PRO A 218 31.88 -11.68 -27.00
N PRO A 219 32.85 -11.08 -27.71
CA PRO A 219 32.63 -10.50 -29.04
C PRO A 219 32.08 -11.48 -30.08
N ASP A 220 32.49 -12.75 -30.04
CA ASP A 220 31.99 -13.81 -30.93
C ASP A 220 30.52 -14.16 -30.63
N LYS A 221 30.15 -14.24 -29.34
CA LYS A 221 28.76 -14.43 -28.90
C LYS A 221 27.88 -13.26 -29.28
N TRP A 222 28.37 -12.03 -29.12
CA TRP A 222 27.66 -10.84 -29.57
C TRP A 222 27.43 -10.88 -31.07
N LYS A 223 28.47 -11.15 -31.87
CA LYS A 223 28.36 -11.27 -33.33
C LYS A 223 27.30 -12.31 -33.74
N LYS A 224 27.24 -13.45 -33.03
CA LYS A 224 26.29 -14.53 -33.31
C LYS A 224 24.84 -14.13 -32.99
N TYR A 225 24.60 -13.55 -31.81
CA TYR A 225 23.24 -13.36 -31.28
C TYR A 225 22.67 -11.96 -31.44
N ARG A 226 23.48 -10.93 -31.76
CA ARG A 226 23.03 -9.54 -31.89
C ARG A 226 21.86 -9.36 -32.85
N LYS A 227 21.77 -10.20 -33.90
CA LYS A 227 20.64 -10.18 -34.85
C LYS A 227 19.28 -10.38 -34.19
N TRP A 228 19.23 -10.98 -33.00
CA TRP A 228 18.00 -11.26 -32.27
C TRP A 228 17.82 -10.39 -31.03
N ILE A 229 18.90 -9.98 -30.38
CA ILE A 229 18.84 -9.32 -29.07
C ILE A 229 19.26 -7.84 -29.07
N SER A 230 19.66 -7.28 -30.22
CA SER A 230 20.06 -5.87 -30.32
C SER A 230 18.86 -4.92 -30.37
N SER A 231 19.11 -3.69 -29.93
CA SER A 231 18.17 -2.57 -30.05
C SER A 231 17.73 -2.28 -31.50
N ASP A 232 18.49 -2.70 -32.52
CA ASP A 232 18.13 -2.61 -33.95
C ASP A 232 16.74 -3.21 -34.25
N ASN A 233 16.29 -4.16 -33.44
CA ASN A 233 15.00 -4.85 -33.55
C ASN A 233 13.83 -4.12 -32.86
N ILE A 234 14.08 -2.99 -32.20
CA ILE A 234 13.07 -2.23 -31.44
C ILE A 234 12.47 -1.11 -32.30
N PRO A 235 11.13 -1.02 -32.45
CA PRO A 235 10.48 0.01 -33.25
C PRO A 235 10.88 1.44 -32.85
N ARG A 236 11.13 2.29 -33.86
CA ARG A 236 11.62 3.68 -33.67
C ARG A 236 10.76 4.54 -32.75
N ARG A 237 9.45 4.27 -32.64
CA ARG A 237 8.54 5.01 -31.74
C ARG A 237 8.92 4.92 -30.25
N PHE A 238 9.67 3.90 -29.86
CA PHE A 238 10.10 3.68 -28.48
C PHE A 238 11.47 4.30 -28.16
N TRP A 239 12.10 4.94 -29.14
CA TRP A 239 13.36 5.65 -28.98
C TRP A 239 13.12 7.11 -28.57
N SER A 240 13.96 7.65 -27.69
CA SER A 240 13.98 9.08 -27.33
C SER A 240 15.37 9.67 -27.54
N GLN A 241 15.45 10.99 -27.71
CA GLN A 241 16.72 11.71 -27.93
C GLN A 241 17.72 11.55 -26.78
N ASP A 242 17.23 11.30 -25.56
CA ASP A 242 18.05 11.13 -24.36
C ASP A 242 18.66 9.72 -24.19
N LEU A 243 18.34 8.76 -25.08
CA LEU A 243 18.86 7.40 -24.99
C LEU A 243 20.33 7.35 -25.34
N GLN A 244 21.11 6.67 -24.51
CA GLN A 244 22.49 6.37 -24.84
C GLN A 244 22.54 5.24 -25.88
N PRO A 245 23.47 5.31 -26.85
CA PRO A 245 23.68 4.22 -27.79
C PRO A 245 23.96 2.91 -27.08
N GLU A 246 23.51 1.81 -27.69
CA GLU A 246 23.84 0.47 -27.24
C GLU A 246 25.38 0.27 -27.27
N PHE A 247 25.98 0.20 -26.09
CA PHE A 247 27.42 0.05 -25.91
C PHE A 247 27.71 -1.16 -25.01
N LEU A 248 28.62 -2.02 -25.47
CA LEU A 248 29.16 -3.11 -24.68
C LEU A 248 30.42 -2.64 -23.96
N GLY A 249 30.43 -2.77 -22.63
CA GLY A 249 31.61 -2.55 -21.81
C GLY A 249 32.76 -3.47 -22.19
N CYS A 250 33.97 -3.13 -21.74
CA CYS A 250 35.16 -3.96 -21.95
C CYS A 250 34.92 -5.37 -21.42
N PHE A 251 35.17 -6.38 -22.25
CA PHE A 251 34.93 -7.78 -21.90
C PHE A 251 35.65 -8.17 -20.61
N ASN A 252 34.91 -8.79 -19.69
CA ASN A 252 35.42 -9.28 -18.43
C ASN A 252 35.26 -10.81 -18.39
N GLU A 253 36.39 -11.51 -18.50
CA GLU A 253 36.42 -12.98 -18.57
C GLU A 253 35.93 -13.65 -17.29
N ALA A 254 36.28 -13.12 -16.11
CA ALA A 254 35.84 -13.66 -14.83
C ALA A 254 34.31 -13.54 -14.68
N ALA A 255 33.76 -12.38 -15.03
CA ALA A 255 32.31 -12.15 -15.04
C ALA A 255 31.60 -13.08 -16.04
N TYR A 256 32.18 -13.30 -17.22
CA TYR A 256 31.64 -14.22 -18.22
C TYR A 256 31.64 -15.67 -17.72
N LEU A 257 32.72 -16.16 -17.10
CA LEU A 257 32.79 -17.55 -16.64
C LEU A 257 31.68 -17.89 -15.63
N GLU A 258 31.32 -16.93 -14.79
CA GLU A 258 30.23 -17.07 -13.81
C GLU A 258 28.85 -16.94 -14.46
N THR A 259 28.70 -16.09 -15.48
CA THR A 259 27.41 -15.79 -16.11
C THR A 259 27.13 -16.56 -17.41
N LYS A 260 28.07 -17.36 -17.92
CA LYS A 260 28.01 -18.00 -19.26
C LYS A 260 26.72 -18.78 -19.58
N HIS A 261 26.00 -19.24 -18.55
CA HIS A 261 24.75 -19.96 -18.68
C HIS A 261 23.58 -19.06 -19.13
N ILE A 262 23.70 -17.72 -19.09
CA ILE A 262 22.70 -16.80 -19.67
C ILE A 262 22.45 -17.02 -21.17
N PHE A 263 23.37 -17.70 -21.87
CA PHE A 263 23.24 -18.08 -23.28
C PHE A 263 22.52 -19.42 -23.49
N ASP A 264 22.08 -20.10 -22.44
CA ASP A 264 21.24 -21.30 -22.53
C ASP A 264 19.82 -20.93 -22.96
N VAL A 265 19.23 -21.71 -23.86
CA VAL A 265 17.85 -21.52 -24.35
C VAL A 265 16.80 -21.76 -23.24
N GLN A 266 17.14 -22.50 -22.18
CA GLN A 266 16.29 -22.67 -20.99
C GLN A 266 16.34 -21.46 -20.04
N ILE A 267 17.12 -20.43 -20.38
CA ILE A 267 17.17 -19.14 -19.67
C ILE A 267 16.80 -17.99 -20.60
N SER A 268 17.32 -18.02 -21.83
CA SER A 268 17.08 -17.02 -22.87
C SER A 268 16.39 -17.68 -24.08
N PRO A 269 15.07 -17.96 -24.02
CA PRO A 269 14.33 -18.66 -25.07
C PRO A 269 14.33 -17.94 -26.42
N VAL A 270 14.63 -16.63 -26.46
CA VAL A 270 14.81 -15.86 -27.70
C VAL A 270 15.97 -16.41 -28.56
N LEU A 271 16.92 -17.14 -27.97
CA LEU A 271 18.08 -17.70 -28.65
C LEU A 271 17.83 -19.05 -29.32
N ALA A 272 16.63 -19.63 -29.16
CA ALA A 272 16.29 -20.91 -29.77
C ALA A 272 16.45 -20.87 -31.30
N ASP A 273 16.79 -22.01 -31.88
CA ASP A 273 17.06 -22.09 -33.31
C ASP A 273 15.83 -21.68 -34.15
N ASP A 274 16.05 -21.09 -35.32
CA ASP A 274 14.97 -20.57 -36.18
C ASP A 274 13.97 -21.69 -36.52
N THR A 275 14.47 -22.92 -36.69
CA THR A 275 13.67 -24.13 -36.91
C THR A 275 12.77 -24.51 -35.74
N ILE A 276 13.17 -24.19 -34.50
CA ILE A 276 12.35 -24.40 -33.30
C ILE A 276 11.27 -23.32 -33.25
N ILE A 277 11.66 -22.05 -33.43
CA ILE A 277 10.72 -20.92 -33.38
C ILE A 277 9.61 -21.07 -34.43
N ALA A 278 9.95 -21.46 -35.66
CA ALA A 278 8.98 -21.66 -36.75
C ALA A 278 7.91 -22.73 -36.46
N GLN A 279 8.15 -23.64 -35.50
CA GLN A 279 7.21 -24.70 -35.11
C GLN A 279 6.34 -24.34 -33.92
N LEU A 280 6.57 -23.18 -33.29
CA LEU A 280 5.84 -22.77 -32.09
C LEU A 280 4.38 -22.38 -32.42
N PRO A 281 3.46 -22.57 -31.47
CA PRO A 281 2.08 -22.18 -31.66
C PRO A 281 1.96 -20.65 -31.71
N GLU A 282 0.82 -20.18 -32.21
CA GLU A 282 0.54 -18.75 -32.28
C GLU A 282 0.59 -18.06 -30.91
N VAL A 283 0.86 -16.77 -30.95
CA VAL A 283 1.28 -15.99 -29.78
C VAL A 283 0.31 -14.84 -29.55
N PHE A 284 -0.15 -14.70 -28.31
CA PHE A 284 -0.73 -13.46 -27.81
C PHE A 284 0.28 -12.80 -26.88
N LEU A 285 0.79 -11.63 -27.26
CA LEU A 285 1.84 -10.91 -26.54
C LEU A 285 1.30 -9.61 -25.97
N VAL A 286 1.47 -9.39 -24.67
CA VAL A 286 1.17 -8.13 -24.00
C VAL A 286 2.46 -7.45 -23.57
N THR A 287 2.65 -6.19 -23.97
CA THR A 287 3.73 -5.34 -23.46
C THR A 287 3.18 -4.03 -22.90
N CYS A 288 3.88 -3.45 -21.92
CA CYS A 288 3.47 -2.22 -21.24
C CYS A 288 4.47 -1.10 -21.52
N GLU A 289 4.01 0.14 -21.71
CA GLU A 289 4.90 1.26 -22.07
C GLU A 289 5.92 1.59 -20.97
N ASN A 290 5.51 1.55 -19.70
CA ASN A 290 6.38 1.83 -18.55
C ASN A 290 7.00 0.55 -17.97
N ASP A 291 7.08 -0.53 -18.73
CA ASP A 291 7.74 -1.76 -18.31
C ASP A 291 9.20 -1.79 -18.78
N ILE A 292 10.11 -2.12 -17.87
CA ILE A 292 11.52 -2.30 -18.14
C ILE A 292 11.79 -3.49 -19.08
N LEU A 293 10.94 -4.53 -19.05
CA LEU A 293 10.99 -5.73 -19.89
C LEU A 293 10.17 -5.61 -21.18
N ARG A 294 9.66 -4.41 -21.51
CA ARG A 294 8.90 -4.19 -22.74
C ARG A 294 9.68 -4.66 -23.97
N ASP A 295 10.95 -4.29 -24.05
CA ASP A 295 11.76 -4.56 -25.23
C ASP A 295 12.11 -6.05 -25.35
N ASP A 296 12.26 -6.79 -24.25
CA ASP A 296 12.40 -8.26 -24.25
C ASP A 296 11.22 -8.95 -24.95
N GLY A 297 10.00 -8.49 -24.68
CA GLY A 297 8.80 -8.95 -25.39
C GLY A 297 8.83 -8.60 -26.88
N LEU A 298 9.27 -7.39 -27.23
CA LEU A 298 9.34 -6.94 -28.63
C LEU A 298 10.42 -7.67 -29.44
N LEU A 299 11.56 -8.00 -28.82
CA LEU A 299 12.59 -8.84 -29.46
C LEU A 299 12.00 -10.20 -29.83
N TYR A 300 11.25 -10.81 -28.92
CA TYR A 300 10.68 -12.13 -29.18
C TYR A 300 9.49 -12.09 -30.15
N LYS A 301 8.67 -11.03 -30.10
CA LYS A 301 7.67 -10.72 -31.14
C LYS A 301 8.31 -10.74 -32.54
N LYS A 302 9.41 -10.02 -32.71
CA LYS A 302 10.10 -9.94 -33.98
C LYS A 302 10.62 -11.31 -34.43
N ARG A 303 11.12 -12.14 -33.49
CA ARG A 303 11.55 -13.51 -33.80
C ARG A 303 10.41 -14.37 -34.35
N PHE A 304 9.23 -14.27 -33.76
CA PHE A 304 8.04 -14.97 -34.27
C PHE A 304 7.65 -14.49 -35.66
N GLU A 305 7.57 -13.17 -35.87
CA GLU A 305 7.24 -12.56 -37.16
C GLU A 305 8.23 -12.96 -38.26
N ASP A 306 9.53 -12.91 -37.96
CA ASP A 306 10.59 -13.28 -38.91
C ASP A 306 10.55 -14.78 -39.30
N GLN A 307 9.91 -15.63 -38.49
CA GLN A 307 9.72 -17.07 -38.77
C GLN A 307 8.30 -17.43 -39.23
N GLY A 308 7.44 -16.44 -39.48
CA GLY A 308 6.08 -16.66 -39.96
C GLY A 308 5.11 -17.25 -38.92
N VAL A 309 5.44 -17.17 -37.62
CA VAL A 309 4.51 -17.55 -36.55
C VAL A 309 3.49 -16.43 -36.35
N PRO A 310 2.17 -16.70 -36.34
CA PRO A 310 1.17 -15.68 -36.09
C PRO A 310 1.31 -15.04 -34.70
N VAL A 311 1.31 -13.71 -34.65
CA VAL A 311 1.41 -12.92 -33.41
C VAL A 311 0.30 -11.89 -33.35
N THR A 312 -0.51 -11.97 -32.29
CA THR A 312 -1.38 -10.87 -31.85
C THR A 312 -0.65 -10.10 -30.75
N TRP A 313 -0.35 -8.83 -31.00
CA TRP A 313 0.36 -7.98 -30.05
C TRP A 313 -0.53 -6.85 -29.53
N TYR A 314 -0.66 -6.80 -28.20
CA TYR A 314 -1.34 -5.73 -27.48
C TYR A 314 -0.33 -4.90 -26.67
N HIS A 315 -0.37 -3.59 -26.86
CA HIS A 315 0.52 -2.65 -26.16
C HIS A 315 -0.27 -1.73 -25.24
N VAL A 316 0.06 -1.73 -23.95
CA VAL A 316 -0.65 -0.98 -22.92
C VAL A 316 0.09 0.33 -22.63
N GLU A 317 -0.43 1.43 -23.18
CA GLU A 317 0.20 2.77 -23.12
C GLU A 317 0.35 3.31 -21.69
N ASP A 318 -0.58 2.99 -20.79
CA ASP A 318 -0.57 3.37 -19.36
C ASP A 318 -0.10 2.23 -18.44
N GLY A 319 0.37 1.13 -19.02
CA GLY A 319 0.80 -0.07 -18.30
C GLY A 319 2.19 0.09 -17.67
N PHE A 320 2.44 -0.70 -16.62
CA PHE A 320 3.74 -0.89 -15.98
C PHE A 320 3.96 -2.37 -15.62
N HIS A 321 5.18 -2.74 -15.22
CA HIS A 321 5.52 -4.14 -14.93
C HIS A 321 4.70 -4.72 -13.78
N GLY A 322 4.15 -5.93 -13.96
CA GLY A 322 3.41 -6.62 -12.90
C GLY A 322 2.03 -6.04 -12.59
N CYS A 323 1.49 -5.14 -13.42
CA CYS A 323 0.20 -4.50 -13.15
C CYS A 323 -0.98 -5.50 -13.05
N LEU A 324 -0.88 -6.71 -13.64
CA LEU A 324 -1.89 -7.75 -13.48
C LEU A 324 -1.90 -8.41 -12.10
N VAL A 325 -0.79 -8.40 -11.36
CA VAL A 325 -0.79 -8.90 -9.97
C VAL A 325 -1.73 -8.08 -9.08
N LEU A 326 -2.07 -6.85 -9.51
CA LEU A 326 -2.96 -5.92 -8.83
C LEU A 326 -4.40 -5.98 -9.34
N PHE A 327 -4.72 -6.99 -10.17
CA PHE A 327 -6.07 -7.17 -10.70
C PHE A 327 -7.10 -7.38 -9.58
N ASP A 328 -8.17 -6.59 -9.59
CA ASP A 328 -9.24 -6.58 -8.58
C ASP A 328 -8.75 -6.39 -7.13
N TRP A 329 -7.58 -5.78 -6.95
CA TRP A 329 -7.08 -5.41 -5.61
C TRP A 329 -7.89 -4.28 -4.96
N LYS A 330 -8.91 -3.70 -5.63
CA LYS A 330 -9.78 -2.59 -5.18
C LYS A 330 -9.03 -1.29 -4.76
N PHE A 331 -8.09 -1.35 -3.82
CA PHE A 331 -7.30 -0.23 -3.27
C PHE A 331 -6.04 0.13 -4.07
N LEU A 332 -5.59 -0.78 -4.96
CA LEU A 332 -4.43 -0.63 -5.84
C LEU A 332 -4.73 -1.08 -7.29
N SER A 333 -6.01 -1.15 -7.66
CA SER A 333 -6.38 -1.52 -9.03
C SER A 333 -6.18 -0.34 -9.97
N PHE A 334 -5.33 -0.54 -10.98
CA PHE A 334 -5.07 0.47 -11.99
C PHE A 334 -5.96 0.23 -13.22
N PRO A 335 -6.44 1.28 -13.93
CA PRO A 335 -7.19 1.10 -15.17
C PRO A 335 -6.49 0.17 -16.16
N CYS A 336 -5.16 0.23 -16.25
CA CYS A 336 -4.36 -0.69 -17.08
C CYS A 336 -4.50 -2.16 -16.67
N SER A 337 -4.56 -2.47 -15.37
CA SER A 337 -4.76 -3.85 -14.87
C SER A 337 -6.12 -4.42 -15.29
N VAL A 338 -7.16 -3.57 -15.30
CA VAL A 338 -8.52 -3.95 -15.71
C VAL A 338 -8.64 -4.00 -17.23
N LYS A 339 -7.99 -3.11 -17.98
CA LYS A 339 -7.92 -3.17 -19.46
C LYS A 339 -7.31 -4.50 -19.89
N ILE A 340 -6.15 -4.89 -19.35
CA ILE A 340 -5.50 -6.17 -19.69
C ILE A 340 -6.38 -7.36 -19.30
N GLY A 341 -7.09 -7.26 -18.16
CA GLY A 341 -8.09 -8.26 -17.77
C GLY A 341 -9.27 -8.34 -18.74
N LEU A 342 -9.96 -7.23 -19.03
CA LEU A 342 -11.14 -7.16 -19.90
C LEU A 342 -10.83 -7.53 -21.36
N GLU A 343 -9.60 -7.26 -21.82
CA GLU A 343 -9.10 -7.71 -23.12
C GLU A 343 -8.95 -9.24 -23.21
N SER A 344 -9.13 -10.00 -22.12
CA SER A 344 -9.32 -11.46 -22.21
C SER A 344 -10.57 -11.87 -23.01
N ARG A 345 -11.50 -10.93 -23.30
CA ARG A 345 -12.54 -11.12 -24.33
C ARG A 345 -11.97 -11.26 -25.74
N LEU A 346 -10.70 -10.90 -25.97
CA LEU A 346 -9.94 -11.26 -27.19
C LEU A 346 -9.50 -12.74 -27.21
N LEU A 347 -9.93 -13.56 -26.25
CA LEU A 347 -9.92 -15.02 -26.36
C LEU A 347 -11.15 -15.56 -27.11
N GLU A 348 -12.09 -14.70 -27.54
CA GLU A 348 -13.22 -15.04 -28.41
C GLU A 348 -12.89 -15.25 -29.90
N PRO A 349 -11.93 -14.56 -30.56
CA PRO A 349 -11.64 -14.73 -32.00
C PRO A 349 -11.05 -16.09 -32.41
N TRP A 350 -10.95 -17.04 -31.48
CA TRP A 350 -10.34 -18.35 -31.67
C TRP A 350 -11.35 -19.39 -32.18
N ASP A 351 -12.61 -18.97 -32.36
CA ASP A 351 -13.61 -19.65 -33.20
C ASP A 351 -13.60 -18.98 -34.59
N HIS A 352 -13.30 -19.76 -35.64
CA HIS A 352 -13.51 -19.32 -37.01
C HIS A 352 -14.98 -18.92 -37.20
N ASP A 353 -15.28 -17.62 -37.32
CA ASP A 353 -16.45 -17.02 -38.04
C ASP A 353 -16.91 -15.64 -37.51
N CYS A 354 -16.04 -14.74 -37.04
CA CYS A 354 -16.47 -13.35 -36.79
C CYS A 354 -15.48 -12.31 -37.30
N HIS A 355 -15.87 -11.63 -38.37
CA HIS A 355 -15.29 -10.38 -38.83
C HIS A 355 -15.44 -9.29 -37.74
N MET A 356 -14.33 -8.62 -37.47
CA MET A 356 -14.21 -7.42 -36.65
C MET A 356 -15.31 -6.38 -36.91
N ALA A 357 -16.08 -6.02 -35.89
CA ALA A 357 -16.76 -4.74 -35.80
C ALA A 357 -17.12 -4.38 -34.35
N GLY A 358 -16.51 -3.31 -33.84
CA GLY A 358 -17.06 -2.41 -32.82
C GLY A 358 -17.22 -2.95 -31.40
N VAL A 359 -16.50 -2.35 -30.45
CA VAL A 359 -17.04 -1.54 -29.34
C VAL A 359 -15.90 -1.32 -28.34
N ALA A 360 -15.21 -0.19 -28.51
CA ALA A 360 -14.41 0.45 -27.47
C ALA A 360 -15.15 1.73 -27.10
N GLY A 361 -15.91 1.68 -26.00
CA GLY A 361 -16.72 2.78 -25.52
C GLY A 361 -17.90 2.24 -24.73
N GLU A 362 -18.15 2.81 -23.54
CA GLU A 362 -19.33 2.52 -22.71
C GLU A 362 -19.31 1.28 -21.79
N LEU A 363 -18.26 1.08 -20.98
CA LEU A 363 -18.38 0.23 -19.77
C LEU A 363 -17.62 0.76 -18.53
N VAL A 364 -17.23 2.04 -18.53
CA VAL A 364 -16.61 2.72 -17.37
C VAL A 364 -17.65 3.19 -16.33
N TYR A 365 -18.94 3.15 -16.66
CA TYR A 365 -20.02 3.43 -15.74
C TYR A 365 -20.87 2.18 -15.61
N LEU A 366 -20.76 1.47 -14.48
CA LEU A 366 -21.78 0.61 -13.87
C LEU A 366 -21.06 -0.48 -13.06
N PHE A 367 -20.73 -0.24 -11.79
CA PHE A 367 -20.88 -1.29 -10.76
C PHE A 367 -21.15 -0.69 -9.37
N PRO A 368 -21.99 -1.36 -8.54
CA PRO A 368 -22.60 -0.80 -7.35
C PRO A 368 -21.80 -1.01 -6.06
N ARG A 369 -22.17 -0.22 -5.06
CA ARG A 369 -21.69 -0.27 -3.67
C ARG A 369 -22.11 -1.58 -2.98
N SER A 370 -21.23 -2.04 -2.08
CA SER A 370 -21.44 -3.01 -0.99
C SER A 370 -21.30 -4.51 -1.31
N LEU A 371 -20.39 -5.17 -0.57
CA LEU A 371 -20.53 -6.53 -0.03
C LEU A 371 -19.37 -6.81 0.94
N HIS A 372 -19.74 -7.23 2.15
CA HIS A 372 -18.88 -7.56 3.30
C HIS A 372 -18.75 -9.08 3.43
N MET A 373 -17.57 -9.60 3.79
CA MET A 373 -17.46 -10.96 4.37
C MET A 373 -16.22 -11.13 5.25
N ASP A 374 -16.39 -11.92 6.33
CA ASP A 374 -15.46 -12.21 7.42
C ASP A 374 -14.51 -13.37 7.06
N CYS A 375 -13.25 -13.34 7.54
CA CYS A 375 -12.37 -14.52 7.62
C CYS A 375 -11.39 -14.40 8.81
N HIS A 376 -11.20 -15.50 9.54
CA HIS A 376 -10.37 -15.63 10.75
C HIS A 376 -9.26 -16.67 10.58
N SER A 377 -8.16 -16.42 11.30
CA SER A 377 -7.03 -17.30 11.71
C SER A 377 -5.87 -17.51 10.71
N ALA A 378 -4.67 -17.00 11.04
CA ALA A 378 -3.59 -17.75 11.69
C ALA A 378 -2.25 -16.95 11.75
N LEU A 379 -1.58 -17.08 12.89
CA LEU A 379 -0.14 -16.92 13.16
C LEU A 379 0.50 -15.53 13.36
N SER A 380 1.22 -15.51 14.49
CA SER A 380 1.96 -14.46 15.16
C SER A 380 3.42 -14.39 14.69
N HIS A 381 3.93 -13.19 14.42
CA HIS A 381 5.16 -12.62 15.01
C HIS A 381 5.49 -11.23 14.42
N CYS A 382 5.98 -10.35 15.30
CA CYS A 382 6.18 -8.91 15.15
C CYS A 382 7.18 -8.49 14.05
N GLY A 383 6.92 -7.33 13.43
CA GLY A 383 7.96 -6.53 12.75
C GLY A 383 7.55 -5.67 11.54
N ASN A 384 6.26 -5.63 11.16
CA ASN A 384 5.88 -5.32 9.77
C ASN A 384 5.38 -3.89 9.43
N SER A 385 5.22 -2.95 10.36
CA SER A 385 4.51 -1.68 10.06
C SER A 385 5.38 -0.52 9.53
N LEU A 386 6.70 -0.55 9.74
CA LEU A 386 7.62 0.56 9.40
C LEU A 386 7.71 0.87 7.89
N CYS A 387 7.36 -0.09 7.04
CA CYS A 387 7.75 -0.08 5.63
C CYS A 387 6.61 0.37 4.70
N LEU A 388 5.34 0.21 5.08
CA LEU A 388 4.19 0.67 4.29
C LEU A 388 4.06 2.20 4.27
N ALA A 389 4.29 2.90 5.38
CA ALA A 389 4.14 4.36 5.44
C ALA A 389 5.23 5.11 4.63
N ALA A 390 6.51 4.71 4.75
CA ALA A 390 7.60 5.34 4.00
C ALA A 390 7.61 4.95 2.51
N SER A 391 7.27 3.71 2.16
CA SER A 391 7.11 3.30 0.76
C SER A 391 5.88 3.94 0.13
N SER A 392 4.78 4.05 0.88
CA SER A 392 3.55 4.65 0.35
C SER A 392 3.68 6.16 0.09
N GLN A 393 4.51 6.86 0.85
CA GLN A 393 4.80 8.27 0.60
C GLN A 393 5.64 8.47 -0.66
N VAL A 394 6.69 7.67 -0.87
CA VAL A 394 7.50 7.72 -2.09
C VAL A 394 6.65 7.31 -3.31
N GLN A 395 5.85 6.26 -3.18
CA GLN A 395 4.91 5.81 -4.21
C GLN A 395 3.83 6.85 -4.49
N GLY A 396 3.21 7.43 -3.46
CA GLY A 396 2.20 8.47 -3.61
C GLY A 396 2.76 9.73 -4.26
N ASN A 397 3.94 10.21 -3.84
CA ASN A 397 4.61 11.36 -4.47
C ASN A 397 4.97 11.09 -5.93
N MET A 398 5.31 9.84 -6.26
CA MET A 398 5.65 9.44 -7.62
C MET A 398 4.40 9.28 -8.49
N LEU A 399 3.34 8.68 -7.96
CA LEU A 399 2.00 8.60 -8.59
C LEU A 399 1.41 9.99 -8.84
N GLU A 400 1.67 10.94 -7.93
CA GLU A 400 1.27 12.34 -8.09
C GLU A 400 2.07 13.01 -9.20
N LYS A 401 3.39 12.81 -9.25
CA LYS A 401 4.25 13.30 -10.35
C LYS A 401 3.88 12.68 -11.71
N LEU A 402 3.39 11.44 -11.72
CA LEU A 402 2.89 10.74 -12.91
C LEU A 402 1.43 11.08 -13.26
N ARG A 403 0.76 11.96 -12.49
CA ARG A 403 -0.67 12.33 -12.64
C ARG A 403 -1.65 11.15 -12.56
N ILE A 404 -1.28 10.06 -11.90
CA ILE A 404 -2.11 8.85 -11.76
C ILE A 404 -3.04 8.96 -10.54
N CYS A 405 -2.49 9.35 -9.39
CA CYS A 405 -3.22 9.51 -8.13
C CYS A 405 -2.45 10.47 -7.20
N SER A 406 -3.13 11.41 -6.55
CA SER A 406 -2.49 12.30 -5.56
C SER A 406 -1.97 11.51 -4.36
N MET A 407 -0.82 11.89 -3.81
CA MET A 407 -0.21 11.24 -2.64
C MET A 407 -1.18 11.15 -1.44
N PRO A 408 -1.96 12.19 -1.08
CA PRO A 408 -2.92 12.10 0.03
C PRO A 408 -4.00 11.04 -0.18
N ARG A 409 -4.59 10.96 -1.38
CA ARG A 409 -5.61 9.94 -1.71
C ARG A 409 -5.05 8.52 -1.68
N PHE A 410 -3.80 8.36 -2.13
CA PHE A 410 -3.11 7.07 -2.09
C PHE A 410 -2.89 6.56 -0.66
N ILE A 411 -2.46 7.44 0.25
CA ILE A 411 -2.26 7.09 1.68
C ILE A 411 -3.60 6.84 2.39
N GLN A 412 -4.63 7.65 2.12
CA GLN A 412 -5.98 7.44 2.67
C GLN A 412 -6.50 6.04 2.34
N CYS A 413 -6.34 5.61 1.09
CA CYS A 413 -6.81 4.31 0.62
C CYS A 413 -6.12 3.11 1.30
N LEU A 414 -4.83 3.23 1.64
CA LEU A 414 -4.08 2.17 2.33
C LEU A 414 -4.49 1.99 3.80
N HIS A 415 -4.95 3.06 4.45
CA HIS A 415 -5.29 3.05 5.87
C HIS A 415 -6.68 2.45 6.18
N ASP A 416 -7.57 2.44 5.18
CA ASP A 416 -8.97 1.99 5.30
C ASP A 416 -9.15 0.46 5.18
N LEU A 417 -8.05 -0.29 5.11
CA LEU A 417 -8.08 -1.75 5.01
C LEU A 417 -8.33 -2.41 6.37
N VAL A 418 -9.23 -3.39 6.37
CA VAL A 418 -9.67 -4.25 7.50
C VAL A 418 -10.66 -3.60 8.48
N ILE A 419 -11.94 -3.64 8.10
CA ILE A 419 -13.08 -3.41 9.00
C ILE A 419 -13.56 -4.76 9.52
N LYS A 420 -13.48 -5.00 10.82
CA LYS A 420 -14.06 -6.19 11.45
C LYS A 420 -15.50 -5.91 11.86
N LYS A 421 -16.44 -6.76 11.45
CA LYS A 421 -17.81 -6.68 11.93
C LYS A 421 -17.90 -7.18 13.36
N ASN A 422 -18.41 -6.33 14.25
CA ASN A 422 -18.72 -6.74 15.62
C ASN A 422 -20.20 -7.12 15.73
N ARG A 423 -20.50 -8.40 16.02
CA ARG A 423 -21.88 -8.89 16.12
C ARG A 423 -22.65 -8.30 17.32
N ASN A 424 -21.94 -7.81 18.34
CA ASN A 424 -22.52 -7.26 19.58
C ASN A 424 -22.90 -5.77 19.46
N LEU A 425 -22.54 -5.11 18.36
CA LEU A 425 -22.80 -3.70 18.15
C LEU A 425 -23.76 -3.49 16.97
N THR A 426 -24.62 -2.49 17.10
CA THR A 426 -25.29 -1.84 15.97
C THR A 426 -24.42 -0.69 15.53
N VAL A 427 -23.94 -0.75 14.29
CA VAL A 427 -23.10 0.30 13.69
C VAL A 427 -23.91 1.02 12.62
N THR A 428 -24.14 2.31 12.83
CA THR A 428 -24.99 3.13 11.95
C THR A 428 -24.15 4.25 11.34
N ASN A 429 -24.01 4.25 10.02
CA ASN A 429 -23.46 5.40 9.29
C ASN A 429 -24.58 6.42 9.06
N MET A 430 -24.35 7.67 9.41
CA MET A 430 -25.30 8.77 9.22
C MET A 430 -24.58 10.09 8.97
N TYR A 431 -25.35 11.16 8.80
CA TYR A 431 -24.82 12.51 8.57
C TYR A 431 -25.39 13.48 9.59
N PHE A 432 -24.52 14.33 10.13
CA PHE A 432 -24.87 15.50 10.91
C PHE A 432 -24.66 16.74 10.03
N GLY A 433 -25.76 17.19 9.40
CA GLY A 433 -25.67 18.13 8.27
C GLY A 433 -24.91 17.49 7.12
N THR A 434 -23.77 18.06 6.75
CA THR A 434 -22.86 17.52 5.71
C THR A 434 -21.75 16.64 6.27
N ILE A 435 -21.66 16.47 7.60
CA ILE A 435 -20.54 15.78 8.27
C ILE A 435 -20.88 14.30 8.40
N PRO A 436 -20.14 13.38 7.77
CA PRO A 436 -20.36 11.96 7.96
C PRO A 436 -19.94 11.56 9.37
N VAL A 437 -20.79 10.78 10.05
CA VAL A 437 -20.53 10.25 11.38
C VAL A 437 -20.89 8.76 11.42
N ARG A 438 -20.21 8.03 12.31
CA ARG A 438 -20.50 6.61 12.56
C ARG A 438 -20.81 6.41 14.03
N LEU A 439 -22.00 5.91 14.29
CA LEU A 439 -22.48 5.61 15.63
C LEU A 439 -22.29 4.12 15.92
N PHE A 440 -21.67 3.78 17.05
CA PHE A 440 -21.51 2.41 17.55
C PHE A 440 -22.33 2.28 18.83
N GLN A 441 -23.33 1.40 18.81
CA GLN A 441 -24.25 1.20 19.94
C GLN A 441 -24.23 -0.28 20.39
N PRO A 442 -24.05 -0.57 21.68
CA PRO A 442 -24.23 -1.93 22.21
C PRO A 442 -25.64 -2.47 21.94
N LYS A 443 -25.76 -3.73 21.48
CA LYS A 443 -27.06 -4.37 21.20
C LYS A 443 -27.80 -4.85 22.45
N ALA A 444 -27.09 -5.07 23.55
CA ALA A 444 -27.72 -5.51 24.79
C ALA A 444 -28.76 -4.46 25.22
N VAL A 445 -30.02 -4.89 25.36
CA VAL A 445 -31.12 -4.02 25.80
C VAL A 445 -30.89 -3.68 27.26
N SER A 446 -30.31 -2.52 27.50
CA SER A 446 -30.22 -1.94 28.85
C SER A 446 -31.37 -0.96 29.03
N SER A 447 -32.11 -1.08 30.14
CA SER A 447 -33.06 -0.06 30.58
C SER A 447 -32.39 1.23 31.08
N ARG A 448 -31.04 1.22 31.19
CA ARG A 448 -30.22 2.33 31.68
C ARG A 448 -29.56 3.08 30.53
N LEU A 449 -29.54 4.42 30.62
CA LEU A 449 -28.76 5.27 29.73
C LEU A 449 -27.25 4.93 29.83
N LEU A 450 -26.58 4.85 28.68
CA LEU A 450 -25.18 4.47 28.54
C LEU A 450 -24.26 5.69 28.62
N ARG A 451 -22.95 5.44 28.75
CA ARG A 451 -21.94 6.49 28.59
C ARG A 451 -21.86 6.92 27.11
N GLY A 452 -21.45 8.16 26.87
CA GLY A 452 -21.21 8.69 25.52
C GLY A 452 -19.72 8.94 25.30
N ILE A 453 -19.19 8.51 24.16
CA ILE A 453 -17.83 8.88 23.72
C ILE A 453 -17.94 9.55 22.35
N ILE A 454 -17.46 10.79 22.25
CA ILE A 454 -17.29 11.45 20.96
C ILE A 454 -15.83 11.30 20.56
N PHE A 455 -15.57 10.64 19.44
CA PHE A 455 -14.22 10.28 18.99
C PHE A 455 -13.79 11.05 17.75
N TYR A 456 -12.65 11.74 17.84
CA TYR A 456 -11.99 12.43 16.73
C TYR A 456 -10.75 11.67 16.30
N HIS A 457 -10.74 11.20 15.06
CA HIS A 457 -9.61 10.44 14.54
C HIS A 457 -8.36 11.30 14.34
N GLY A 458 -7.18 10.67 14.36
CA GLY A 458 -5.90 11.30 14.03
C GLY A 458 -5.63 11.32 12.51
N GLY A 459 -4.35 11.55 12.15
CA GLY A 459 -3.89 11.50 10.75
C GLY A 459 -3.44 12.83 10.14
N GLY A 460 -3.10 13.83 10.97
CA GLY A 460 -2.49 15.08 10.52
C GLY A 460 -3.34 15.92 9.58
N ALA A 461 -4.67 15.75 9.61
CA ALA A 461 -5.64 16.34 8.68
C ALA A 461 -5.39 15.97 7.20
N ILE A 462 -4.63 14.90 6.95
CA ILE A 462 -4.33 14.36 5.62
C ILE A 462 -4.88 12.95 5.48
N CYS A 463 -4.70 12.11 6.49
CA CYS A 463 -5.15 10.72 6.53
C CYS A 463 -6.11 10.48 7.71
N GLY A 464 -6.56 9.22 7.87
CA GLY A 464 -7.57 8.85 8.86
C GLY A 464 -9.00 8.99 8.35
N SER A 465 -9.86 8.07 8.77
CA SER A 465 -11.26 7.99 8.37
C SER A 465 -12.10 7.23 9.41
N LEU A 466 -13.42 7.23 9.21
CA LEU A 466 -14.34 6.38 9.97
C LEU A 466 -14.01 4.88 9.84
N ASP A 467 -13.42 4.46 8.72
CA ASP A 467 -13.04 3.07 8.45
C ASP A 467 -11.71 2.73 9.11
N SER A 468 -10.71 3.62 8.95
CA SER A 468 -9.39 3.48 9.57
C SER A 468 -9.45 3.28 11.10
N TYR A 469 -10.43 3.90 11.77
CA TYR A 469 -10.64 3.85 13.23
C TYR A 469 -11.84 2.97 13.64
N HIS A 470 -12.43 2.21 12.71
CA HIS A 470 -13.61 1.40 12.98
C HIS A 470 -13.40 0.39 14.11
N ASN A 471 -12.30 -0.38 14.04
CA ASN A 471 -12.03 -1.44 15.01
C ASN A 471 -11.77 -0.86 16.40
N LEU A 472 -11.05 0.27 16.48
CA LEU A 472 -10.84 0.98 17.74
C LEU A 472 -12.16 1.48 18.33
N CYS A 473 -12.98 2.18 17.54
CA CYS A 473 -14.26 2.71 18.04
C CYS A 473 -15.22 1.59 18.44
N SER A 474 -15.24 0.48 17.69
CA SER A 474 -16.01 -0.72 18.03
C SER A 474 -15.55 -1.31 19.36
N PHE A 475 -14.24 -1.47 19.53
CA PHE A 475 -13.67 -2.03 20.75
C PHE A 475 -13.93 -1.12 21.96
N LEU A 476 -13.76 0.20 21.81
CA LEU A 476 -14.12 1.16 22.84
C LEU A 476 -15.61 1.08 23.21
N ALA A 477 -16.51 1.02 22.23
CA ALA A 477 -17.96 0.95 22.47
C ALA A 477 -18.34 -0.30 23.26
N GLN A 478 -17.78 -1.45 22.88
CA GLN A 478 -18.03 -2.72 23.55
C GLN A 478 -17.43 -2.72 24.96
N GLU A 479 -16.13 -2.47 25.08
CA GLU A 479 -15.43 -2.67 26.34
C GLU A 479 -15.86 -1.66 27.40
N THR A 480 -16.24 -0.44 27.03
CA THR A 480 -16.70 0.60 27.97
C THR A 480 -18.21 0.64 28.18
N GLU A 481 -18.97 -0.21 27.47
CA GLU A 481 -20.44 -0.17 27.42
C GLU A 481 -20.96 1.24 27.09
N SER A 482 -20.36 1.86 26.07
CA SER A 482 -20.65 3.23 25.65
C SER A 482 -21.24 3.29 24.25
N VAL A 483 -22.03 4.33 24.01
CA VAL A 483 -22.34 4.78 22.66
C VAL A 483 -21.17 5.62 22.16
N VAL A 484 -20.54 5.20 21.07
CA VAL A 484 -19.40 5.92 20.47
C VAL A 484 -19.85 6.61 19.19
N LEU A 485 -19.68 7.93 19.11
CA LEU A 485 -19.82 8.71 17.89
C LEU A 485 -18.43 8.99 17.32
N SER A 486 -18.07 8.34 16.21
CA SER A 486 -16.87 8.66 15.45
C SER A 486 -17.19 9.73 14.40
N VAL A 487 -16.41 10.81 14.38
CA VAL A 487 -16.62 11.96 13.48
C VAL A 487 -15.70 11.89 12.28
N GLY A 488 -16.27 11.84 11.06
CA GLY A 488 -15.56 11.80 9.80
C GLY A 488 -15.35 13.20 9.21
N TYR A 489 -14.66 14.07 9.96
CA TYR A 489 -14.47 15.47 9.58
C TYR A 489 -13.80 15.64 8.20
N ARG A 490 -14.06 16.79 7.56
CA ARG A 490 -13.41 17.21 6.32
C ARG A 490 -11.91 17.47 6.52
N LYS A 491 -11.11 17.12 5.51
CA LYS A 491 -9.64 17.11 5.56
C LYS A 491 -9.01 17.36 4.19
N LEU A 492 -7.69 17.46 4.14
CA LEU A 492 -6.90 17.65 2.91
C LEU A 492 -7.07 16.47 1.92
N PRO A 493 -6.83 16.71 0.62
CA PRO A 493 -6.43 17.99 -0.01
C PRO A 493 -7.60 18.96 -0.23
N ASP A 494 -8.84 18.51 -0.07
CA ASP A 494 -10.02 19.26 -0.50
C ASP A 494 -10.42 20.36 0.52
N HIS A 495 -9.99 20.23 1.78
CA HIS A 495 -10.38 21.14 2.85
C HIS A 495 -9.23 21.43 3.83
N CYS A 496 -8.80 22.69 3.89
CA CYS A 496 -7.83 23.21 4.86
C CYS A 496 -8.50 23.63 6.18
N TYR A 497 -7.71 24.16 7.13
CA TYR A 497 -8.21 24.88 8.30
C TYR A 497 -9.21 25.97 7.87
N PRO A 498 -10.33 26.18 8.60
CA PRO A 498 -10.72 25.61 9.90
C PRO A 498 -11.63 24.37 9.83
N SER A 499 -11.60 23.58 8.75
CA SER A 499 -12.60 22.52 8.51
C SER A 499 -12.65 21.43 9.59
N VAL A 500 -11.49 20.96 10.06
CA VAL A 500 -11.38 19.91 11.10
C VAL A 500 -12.03 20.35 12.44
N PRO A 501 -11.59 21.45 13.09
CA PRO A 501 -12.20 21.87 14.35
C PRO A 501 -13.68 22.24 14.21
N ASN A 502 -14.08 22.85 13.08
CA ASN A 502 -15.49 23.20 12.85
C ASN A 502 -16.39 21.97 12.74
N ASP A 503 -15.98 20.94 11.99
CA ASP A 503 -16.76 19.72 11.85
C ASP A 503 -16.82 18.95 13.17
N CYS A 504 -15.71 18.86 13.91
CA CYS A 504 -15.68 18.26 15.24
C CYS A 504 -16.61 18.98 16.22
N LEU A 505 -16.61 20.32 16.25
CA LEU A 505 -17.49 21.12 17.10
C LEU A 505 -18.96 20.94 16.71
N ASN A 506 -19.29 21.07 15.44
CA ASN A 506 -20.68 20.96 14.95
C ASN A 506 -21.26 19.57 15.18
N ALA A 507 -20.48 18.51 14.90
CA ALA A 507 -20.91 17.14 15.17
C ALA A 507 -21.15 16.91 16.66
N THR A 508 -20.30 17.48 17.51
CA THR A 508 -20.45 17.41 18.97
C THR A 508 -21.70 18.13 19.45
N ILE A 509 -21.94 19.37 19.00
CA ILE A 509 -23.15 20.12 19.38
C ILE A 509 -24.41 19.34 18.99
N LEU A 510 -24.45 18.77 17.78
CA LEU A 510 -25.59 17.99 17.30
C LEU A 510 -25.80 16.70 18.10
N PHE A 511 -24.72 15.98 18.43
CA PHE A 511 -24.81 14.81 19.30
C PHE A 511 -25.30 15.15 20.71
N MET A 512 -24.74 16.21 21.30
CA MET A 512 -25.05 16.68 22.64
C MET A 512 -26.51 17.13 22.79
N LYS A 513 -27.10 17.70 21.73
CA LYS A 513 -28.54 18.01 21.68
C LYS A 513 -29.42 16.76 21.61
N GLY A 514 -28.91 15.67 21.04
CA GLY A 514 -29.64 14.43 20.79
C GLY A 514 -29.39 13.28 21.77
N LEU A 515 -28.60 13.46 22.84
CA LEU A 515 -28.11 12.35 23.70
C LEU A 515 -29.19 11.36 24.14
N LYS A 516 -30.35 11.85 24.59
CA LYS A 516 -31.46 10.99 25.04
C LYS A 516 -31.97 10.08 23.93
N SER A 517 -32.03 10.56 22.68
CA SER A 517 -32.46 9.78 21.52
C SER A 517 -31.47 8.67 21.14
N TYR A 518 -30.20 8.86 21.49
CA TYR A 518 -29.14 7.85 21.30
C TYR A 518 -28.97 6.92 22.50
N GLY A 519 -29.76 7.10 23.57
CA GLY A 519 -29.66 6.31 24.80
C GLY A 519 -28.45 6.69 25.67
N VAL A 520 -27.96 7.92 25.55
CA VAL A 520 -26.76 8.42 26.26
C VAL A 520 -27.16 9.26 27.47
N ASP A 521 -26.45 9.03 28.57
CA ASP A 521 -26.53 9.80 29.80
C ASP A 521 -25.77 11.13 29.68
N SER A 522 -26.48 12.24 29.83
CA SER A 522 -25.95 13.59 29.64
C SER A 522 -24.85 13.98 30.63
N SER A 523 -24.74 13.30 31.78
CA SER A 523 -23.66 13.58 32.75
C SER A 523 -22.41 12.73 32.53
N ARG A 524 -22.41 11.80 31.56
CA ARG A 524 -21.32 10.84 31.32
C ARG A 524 -20.85 10.85 29.86
N VAL A 525 -20.65 12.04 29.32
CA VAL A 525 -20.12 12.24 27.96
C VAL A 525 -18.64 12.61 28.01
N VAL A 526 -17.83 11.82 27.32
CA VAL A 526 -16.39 12.00 27.15
C VAL A 526 -16.09 12.43 25.72
N VAL A 527 -15.15 13.35 25.54
CA VAL A 527 -14.58 13.66 24.22
C VAL A 527 -13.18 13.08 24.15
N CYS A 528 -12.89 12.29 23.11
CA CYS A 528 -11.67 11.52 22.95
C CYS A 528 -11.08 11.73 21.56
N GLY A 529 -9.75 11.77 21.45
CA GLY A 529 -9.11 11.88 20.15
C GLY A 529 -7.60 11.67 20.18
N GLU A 530 -7.05 11.43 19.00
CA GLU A 530 -5.63 11.15 18.80
C GLU A 530 -4.97 12.21 17.92
N SER A 531 -3.73 12.63 18.23
CA SER A 531 -2.92 13.49 17.36
C SER A 531 -3.66 14.81 17.06
N ILE A 532 -3.90 15.14 15.79
CA ILE A 532 -4.73 16.31 15.42
C ILE A 532 -6.16 16.21 15.96
N GLY A 533 -6.73 15.00 16.05
CA GLY A 533 -8.02 14.75 16.70
C GLY A 533 -7.95 15.02 18.20
N GLY A 534 -6.82 14.72 18.85
CA GLY A 534 -6.55 15.11 20.24
C GLY A 534 -6.45 16.64 20.40
N GLY A 535 -5.83 17.34 19.45
CA GLY A 535 -5.89 18.80 19.38
C GLY A 535 -7.32 19.33 19.25
N ALA A 536 -8.14 18.69 18.40
CA ALA A 536 -9.56 19.01 18.28
C ALA A 536 -10.36 18.75 19.57
N VAL A 537 -10.01 17.75 20.38
CA VAL A 537 -10.60 17.58 21.73
C VAL A 537 -10.36 18.82 22.59
N ALA A 538 -9.12 19.30 22.65
CA ALA A 538 -8.76 20.48 23.44
C ALA A 538 -9.48 21.74 22.92
N ILE A 539 -9.51 21.96 21.60
CA ILE A 539 -10.19 23.10 20.99
C ILE A 539 -11.72 23.05 21.23
N VAL A 540 -12.35 21.89 20.99
CA VAL A 540 -13.80 21.74 21.14
C VAL A 540 -14.21 21.90 22.60
N THR A 541 -13.50 21.31 23.56
CA THR A 541 -13.85 21.44 24.99
C THR A 541 -13.71 22.88 25.49
N GLN A 542 -12.70 23.62 25.03
CA GLN A 542 -12.59 25.06 25.29
C GLN A 542 -13.74 25.85 24.67
N THR A 543 -14.09 25.55 23.41
CA THR A 543 -15.12 26.27 22.67
C THR A 543 -16.53 26.00 23.21
N LEU A 544 -16.79 24.79 23.73
CA LEU A 544 -18.07 24.41 24.34
C LEU A 544 -18.43 25.22 25.58
N LEU A 545 -17.49 25.89 26.24
CA LEU A 545 -17.77 26.80 27.35
C LEU A 545 -18.66 27.98 26.93
N ASN A 546 -18.68 28.33 25.63
CA ASN A 546 -19.56 29.35 25.07
C ASN A 546 -21.01 28.85 24.84
N PHE A 547 -21.29 27.58 25.12
CA PHE A 547 -22.60 26.94 24.90
C PHE A 547 -23.18 26.37 26.20
N PRO A 548 -23.57 27.22 27.19
CA PRO A 548 -24.00 26.78 28.52
C PRO A 548 -25.31 25.98 28.54
N SER A 549 -26.06 25.99 27.43
CA SER A 549 -27.29 25.20 27.26
C SER A 549 -27.03 23.72 26.93
N LEU A 550 -25.80 23.35 26.56
CA LEU A 550 -25.42 21.96 26.32
C LEU A 550 -25.01 21.27 27.62
N PRO A 551 -25.20 19.94 27.72
CA PRO A 551 -24.65 19.17 28.84
C PRO A 551 -23.13 19.35 28.98
N LYS A 552 -22.62 19.21 30.21
CA LYS A 552 -21.17 19.30 30.45
C LYS A 552 -20.47 18.01 29.99
N ILE A 553 -19.32 18.17 29.35
CA ILE A 553 -18.38 17.07 29.12
C ILE A 553 -17.77 16.67 30.47
N CYS A 554 -17.78 15.39 30.80
CA CYS A 554 -17.28 14.90 32.09
C CYS A 554 -15.78 14.66 32.09
N ALA A 555 -15.17 14.37 30.93
CA ALA A 555 -13.73 14.22 30.77
C ALA A 555 -13.26 14.46 29.32
N GLN A 556 -12.00 14.87 29.17
CA GLN A 556 -11.30 14.95 27.89
C GLN A 556 -10.18 13.90 27.83
N VAL A 557 -10.17 13.08 26.78
CA VAL A 557 -9.16 12.02 26.56
C VAL A 557 -8.28 12.42 25.38
N LEU A 558 -7.01 12.71 25.67
CA LEU A 558 -6.05 13.30 24.75
C LEU A 558 -4.92 12.30 24.47
N ILE A 559 -4.91 11.68 23.30
CA ILE A 559 -3.93 10.66 22.93
C ILE A 559 -2.88 11.28 22.00
N THR A 560 -1.63 11.38 22.46
CA THR A 560 -0.52 12.01 21.71
C THR A 560 -0.93 13.31 20.99
N PRO A 561 -1.56 14.27 21.68
CA PRO A 561 -2.29 15.38 21.06
C PRO A 561 -1.36 16.43 20.43
N VAL A 562 -1.85 17.08 19.36
CA VAL A 562 -1.26 18.33 18.84
C VAL A 562 -1.86 19.50 19.63
N THR A 563 -1.11 20.09 20.56
CA THR A 563 -1.61 21.17 21.45
C THR A 563 -1.01 22.54 21.15
N GLN A 564 0.07 22.56 20.37
CA GLN A 564 0.77 23.76 19.92
C GLN A 564 1.51 23.47 18.61
N ILE A 565 1.71 24.50 17.79
CA ILE A 565 2.49 24.43 16.53
C ILE A 565 3.42 25.64 16.37
N ILE A 566 4.02 26.07 17.48
CA ILE A 566 4.83 27.29 17.60
C ILE A 566 6.29 26.92 17.86
N ASN A 567 6.55 26.12 18.90
CA ASN A 567 7.88 25.71 19.32
C ASN A 567 8.19 24.27 18.86
N PHE A 568 8.76 24.14 17.66
CA PHE A 568 9.23 22.85 17.11
C PHE A 568 10.67 22.49 17.54
N ARG A 569 11.17 23.12 18.60
CA ARG A 569 12.54 22.88 19.14
C ARG A 569 12.56 22.21 20.51
N LEU A 570 11.43 21.73 21.03
CA LEU A 570 11.42 20.96 22.28
C LEU A 570 12.30 19.69 22.17
N PRO A 571 12.83 19.16 23.29
CA PRO A 571 13.66 17.95 23.29
C PRO A 571 13.09 16.79 22.46
N SER A 572 11.80 16.46 22.58
CA SER A 572 11.16 15.39 21.81
C SER A 572 11.18 15.63 20.30
N HIS A 573 10.97 16.87 19.84
CA HIS A 573 11.03 17.22 18.42
C HIS A 573 12.39 16.93 17.79
N GLN A 574 13.45 16.88 18.60
CA GLN A 574 14.82 16.64 18.14
C GLN A 574 15.25 15.19 18.33
N GLN A 575 14.95 14.63 19.51
CA GLN A 575 15.20 13.23 19.84
C GLN A 575 14.47 12.30 18.89
N ASN A 576 13.21 12.64 18.58
CA ASN A 576 12.30 11.78 17.82
C ASN A 576 12.09 12.26 16.37
N GLN A 577 12.92 13.18 15.85
CA GLN A 577 12.72 13.81 14.54
C GLN A 577 12.65 12.83 13.35
N ASN A 578 13.25 11.64 13.52
CA ASN A 578 13.32 10.59 12.52
C ASN A 578 12.52 9.33 12.90
N VAL A 579 11.68 9.41 13.93
CA VAL A 579 10.82 8.27 14.32
C VAL A 579 9.84 8.00 13.17
N PRO A 580 9.71 6.72 12.76
CA PRO A 580 8.69 6.31 11.78
C PRO A 580 7.27 6.75 12.17
N PHE A 581 6.39 6.94 11.19
CA PHE A 581 5.01 7.49 11.29
C PHE A 581 4.89 9.01 11.42
N LEU A 582 5.75 9.68 12.18
CA LEU A 582 5.76 11.14 12.26
C LEU A 582 7.21 11.65 12.27
N THR A 583 7.78 11.87 11.10
CA THR A 583 9.06 12.60 11.00
C THR A 583 8.83 14.09 11.15
N LYS A 584 9.88 14.84 11.48
CA LYS A 584 9.82 16.31 11.51
C LYS A 584 9.35 16.89 10.18
N ASP A 585 9.82 16.38 9.04
CA ASP A 585 9.38 16.87 7.74
C ASP A 585 7.89 16.59 7.46
N ILE A 586 7.38 15.42 7.87
CA ILE A 586 5.94 15.10 7.76
C ILE A 586 5.12 16.03 8.65
N LEU A 587 5.52 16.23 9.91
CA LEU A 587 4.86 17.16 10.82
C LEU A 587 4.81 18.57 10.22
N MET A 588 5.95 19.11 9.79
CA MET A 588 6.05 20.46 9.22
C MET A 588 5.24 20.60 7.92
N THR A 589 5.31 19.60 7.04
CA THR A 589 4.54 19.60 5.78
C THR A 589 3.04 19.52 6.06
N SER A 590 2.61 18.75 7.06
CA SER A 590 1.20 18.65 7.46
C SER A 590 0.70 19.96 8.04
N VAL A 591 1.48 20.61 8.91
CA VAL A 591 1.15 21.93 9.46
C VAL A 591 1.00 22.96 8.34
N CYS A 592 1.98 23.03 7.41
CA CYS A 592 1.93 24.02 6.34
C CYS A 592 0.72 23.79 5.42
N LYS A 593 0.49 22.55 4.95
CA LYS A 593 -0.65 22.24 4.10
C LYS A 593 -1.99 22.46 4.80
N PHE A 594 -2.10 22.09 6.07
CA PHE A 594 -3.35 22.23 6.83
C PHE A 594 -3.73 23.70 7.01
N LEU A 595 -2.74 24.57 7.18
CA LEU A 595 -2.92 26.00 7.41
C LEU A 595 -2.81 26.86 6.13
N ASP A 596 -2.66 26.21 4.97
CA ASP A 596 -2.45 26.89 3.69
C ASP A 596 -1.25 27.84 3.68
N ILE A 597 -0.15 27.41 4.32
CA ILE A 597 1.14 28.09 4.36
C ILE A 597 2.04 27.51 3.27
N ASP A 598 2.77 28.37 2.56
CA ASP A 598 3.74 27.91 1.56
C ASP A 598 4.88 27.08 2.18
N LEU A 599 5.21 25.95 1.56
CA LEU A 599 6.21 24.99 2.06
C LEU A 599 7.63 25.56 2.15
N SER A 600 7.95 26.67 1.48
CA SER A 600 9.22 27.38 1.61
C SER A 600 9.45 27.97 3.01
N TRP A 601 8.37 28.18 3.78
CA TRP A 601 8.45 28.69 5.15
C TRP A 601 8.71 27.63 6.22
N LYS A 602 8.78 26.33 5.86
CA LYS A 602 9.01 25.22 6.81
C LYS A 602 10.18 25.48 7.76
N ASP A 603 11.30 25.95 7.21
CA ASP A 603 12.51 26.25 7.98
C ASP A 603 12.36 27.44 8.92
N ALA A 604 11.65 28.49 8.48
CA ALA A 604 11.39 29.67 9.31
C ALA A 604 10.48 29.32 10.50
N ILE A 605 9.44 28.51 10.26
CA ILE A 605 8.53 28.02 11.31
C ILE A 605 9.29 27.13 12.30
N ALA A 606 10.10 26.19 11.80
CA ALA A 606 10.89 25.29 12.66
C ALA A 606 11.91 26.03 13.55
N ARG A 607 12.35 27.23 13.14
CA ARG A 607 13.22 28.11 13.93
C ARG A 607 12.46 29.10 14.82
N GLY A 608 11.15 29.23 14.64
CA GLY A 608 10.34 30.26 15.31
C GLY A 608 10.60 31.67 14.80
N SER A 609 11.18 31.85 13.61
CA SER A 609 11.51 33.17 13.06
C SER A 609 10.28 34.05 12.83
N GLY A 610 9.09 33.46 12.65
CA GLY A 610 7.82 34.20 12.59
C GLY A 610 7.24 34.59 13.95
N VAL A 611 7.88 34.25 15.07
CA VAL A 611 7.35 34.54 16.43
C VAL A 611 7.94 35.87 16.94
N PRO A 612 7.14 36.93 17.13
CA PRO A 612 7.66 38.19 17.67
C PRO A 612 8.25 38.01 19.08
N PRO A 613 9.36 38.71 19.43
CA PRO A 613 9.99 38.60 20.75
C PRO A 613 9.04 38.86 21.92
N ASP A 614 8.15 39.86 21.81
CA ASP A 614 7.16 40.16 22.85
C ASP A 614 6.09 39.07 22.98
N THR A 615 5.71 38.45 21.86
CA THR A 615 4.78 37.31 21.86
C THR A 615 5.43 36.09 22.51
N TRP A 616 6.71 35.83 22.21
CA TRP A 616 7.46 34.78 22.90
C TRP A 616 7.57 35.07 24.39
N LYS A 617 7.91 36.30 24.80
CA LYS A 617 7.99 36.68 26.23
C LYS A 617 6.68 36.41 26.97
N LYS A 618 5.53 36.68 26.33
CA LYS A 618 4.19 36.39 26.89
C LYS A 618 3.94 34.89 27.10
N TYR A 619 4.26 34.07 26.11
CA TYR A 619 3.89 32.64 26.09
C TYR A 619 5.01 31.68 26.51
N LYS A 620 6.24 32.17 26.72
CA LYS A 620 7.40 31.39 27.17
C LYS A 620 7.10 30.63 28.46
N LYS A 621 6.31 31.21 29.37
CA LYS A 621 5.88 30.55 30.62
C LYS A 621 5.12 29.25 30.41
N TRP A 622 4.57 28.99 29.21
CA TRP A 622 3.88 27.74 28.88
C TRP A 622 4.64 26.91 27.84
N LEU A 623 5.25 27.56 26.85
CA LEU A 623 5.90 26.90 25.70
C LEU A 623 7.38 26.51 25.91
N ALA A 624 8.02 26.97 26.99
CA ALA A 624 9.43 26.68 27.24
C ALA A 624 9.64 25.25 27.75
N SER A 625 10.77 24.64 27.36
CA SER A 625 11.21 23.33 27.86
C SER A 625 11.46 23.28 29.37
N ASP A 626 11.55 24.44 30.04
CA ASP A 626 11.68 24.54 31.49
C ASP A 626 10.50 23.90 32.23
N ASN A 627 9.34 23.84 31.58
CA ASN A 627 8.11 23.24 32.08
C ASN A 627 8.07 21.71 31.97
N LEU A 628 9.04 21.08 31.29
CA LEU A 628 9.07 19.63 31.15
C LEU A 628 9.55 18.93 32.43
N PRO A 629 9.08 17.70 32.72
CA PRO A 629 9.65 16.88 33.78
C PRO A 629 11.17 16.69 33.61
N ARG A 630 11.91 16.64 34.72
CA ARG A 630 13.40 16.54 34.71
C ARG A 630 13.93 15.43 33.80
N ARG A 631 13.25 14.28 33.74
CA ARG A 631 13.66 13.12 32.90
C ARG A 631 13.66 13.40 31.39
N PHE A 632 12.91 14.41 30.93
CA PHE A 632 12.76 14.76 29.52
C PHE A 632 13.53 16.01 29.11
N LYS A 633 14.21 16.69 30.05
CA LYS A 633 15.08 17.82 29.74
C LYS A 633 16.41 17.30 29.16
N SER A 634 16.78 17.75 27.97
CA SER A 634 18.08 17.45 27.36
C SER A 634 19.23 18.15 28.11
N LYS A 635 20.39 17.47 28.25
CA LYS A 635 21.63 18.06 28.79
C LYS A 635 22.44 18.85 27.74
N ASN A 636 22.14 18.68 26.45
CA ASN A 636 22.81 19.38 25.36
C ASN A 636 22.06 20.68 25.04
N LEU A 637 22.73 21.81 25.30
CA LEU A 637 22.23 23.17 25.06
C LEU A 637 21.76 23.33 23.61
N LEU A 638 20.49 23.69 23.45
CA LEU A 638 19.88 24.00 22.16
C LEU A 638 20.13 25.48 21.82
N PRO A 639 20.32 25.84 20.54
CA PRO A 639 20.37 27.24 20.14
C PRO A 639 19.07 27.98 20.53
N GLU A 640 19.18 29.28 20.83
CA GLU A 640 18.06 30.13 21.25
C GLU A 640 16.81 29.96 20.35
N PHE A 641 15.65 29.82 21.00
CA PHE A 641 14.33 29.94 20.38
C PHE A 641 13.61 31.16 20.98
N PRO A 642 12.95 32.00 20.16
CA PRO A 642 12.90 31.95 18.71
C PRO A 642 14.24 32.37 18.06
N GLY A 643 14.48 31.95 16.82
CA GLY A 643 15.56 32.52 16.00
C GLY A 643 15.30 33.99 15.64
N PRO A 644 16.20 34.63 14.86
CA PRO A 644 16.01 36.01 14.42
C PRO A 644 14.63 36.23 13.78
N PHE A 645 13.96 37.31 14.21
CA PHE A 645 12.62 37.64 13.75
C PHE A 645 12.62 37.97 12.25
N ASN A 646 11.66 37.42 11.52
CA ASN A 646 11.43 37.66 10.11
C ASN A 646 9.97 38.07 9.92
N GLU A 647 9.76 39.32 9.51
CA GLU A 647 8.43 39.91 9.34
C GLU A 647 7.59 39.21 8.25
N ALA A 648 8.21 38.81 7.14
CA ALA A 648 7.51 38.07 6.09
C ALA A 648 7.06 36.68 6.58
N ALA A 649 7.91 35.99 7.34
CA ALA A 649 7.53 34.74 7.99
C ALA A 649 6.39 34.96 9.00
N TYR A 650 6.40 36.06 9.75
CA TYR A 650 5.31 36.41 10.67
C TYR A 650 3.99 36.65 9.94
N LEU A 651 3.98 37.44 8.85
CA LEU A 651 2.74 37.72 8.11
C LEU A 651 2.10 36.45 7.57
N GLU A 652 2.91 35.52 7.07
CA GLU A 652 2.46 34.21 6.61
C GLU A 652 1.92 33.35 7.77
N THR A 653 2.63 33.32 8.91
CA THR A 653 2.41 32.32 9.97
C THR A 653 1.61 32.82 11.17
N ARG A 654 1.27 34.11 11.26
CA ARG A 654 0.69 34.75 12.47
C ARG A 654 -0.53 34.04 13.07
N HIS A 655 -1.29 33.31 12.26
CA HIS A 655 -2.46 32.57 12.71
C HIS A 655 -2.12 31.39 13.64
N ILE A 656 -0.89 30.83 13.57
CA ILE A 656 -0.43 29.78 14.50
C ILE A 656 -0.38 30.24 15.97
N LEU A 657 -0.34 31.56 16.19
CA LEU A 657 -0.25 32.22 17.49
C LEU A 657 -1.62 32.46 18.14
N THR A 658 -2.67 31.79 17.65
CA THR A 658 -4.03 31.87 18.18
C THR A 658 -4.39 30.63 19.00
N ALA A 659 -5.28 30.79 19.98
CA ALA A 659 -5.80 29.66 20.77
C ALA A 659 -6.68 28.70 19.95
N GLU A 660 -7.23 29.16 18.82
CA GLU A 660 -8.06 28.35 17.91
C GLU A 660 -7.25 27.29 17.15
N ILE A 661 -5.94 27.47 17.05
CA ILE A 661 -5.02 26.52 16.41
C ILE A 661 -4.09 25.87 17.44
N SER A 662 -3.58 26.64 18.39
CA SER A 662 -2.73 26.19 19.48
C SER A 662 -3.48 26.28 20.81
N PRO A 663 -4.33 25.28 21.17
CA PRO A 663 -5.17 25.33 22.38
C PRO A 663 -4.40 25.48 23.69
N LEU A 664 -3.08 25.24 23.69
CA LEU A 664 -2.20 25.54 24.81
C LEU A 664 -2.13 27.04 25.16
N LEU A 665 -2.42 27.93 24.20
CA LEU A 665 -2.39 29.38 24.38
C LEU A 665 -3.66 29.98 24.99
N ALA A 666 -4.70 29.18 25.22
CA ALA A 666 -5.94 29.69 25.77
C ALA A 666 -5.75 30.34 27.14
N ASP A 667 -6.58 31.35 27.43
CA ASP A 667 -6.51 32.13 28.65
C ASP A 667 -6.68 31.25 29.90
N ASP A 668 -6.01 31.62 31.00
CA ASP A 668 -6.06 30.94 32.30
C ASP A 668 -7.51 30.63 32.71
N LYS A 669 -8.42 31.61 32.54
CA LYS A 669 -9.86 31.48 32.85
C LYS A 669 -10.57 30.40 32.03
N ILE A 670 -10.16 30.17 30.78
CA ILE A 670 -10.73 29.14 29.92
C ILE A 670 -10.20 27.78 30.39
N ILE A 671 -8.89 27.65 30.59
CA ILE A 671 -8.25 26.40 31.02
C ILE A 671 -8.80 25.93 32.37
N ALA A 672 -8.95 26.81 33.36
CA ALA A 672 -9.46 26.49 34.70
C ALA A 672 -10.89 25.93 34.72
N GLN A 673 -11.66 26.12 33.64
CA GLN A 673 -13.04 25.63 33.52
C GLN A 673 -13.15 24.30 32.75
N LEU A 674 -12.03 23.77 32.25
CA LEU A 674 -12.03 22.55 31.46
C LEU A 674 -12.34 21.30 32.30
N PRO A 675 -12.93 20.26 31.70
CA PRO A 675 -13.15 19.00 32.39
C PRO A 675 -11.83 18.31 32.70
N GLN A 676 -11.87 17.39 33.67
CA GLN A 676 -10.74 16.52 33.99
C GLN A 676 -10.19 15.83 32.72
N ALA A 677 -8.88 15.63 32.70
CA ALA A 677 -8.18 15.14 31.52
C ALA A 677 -7.50 13.79 31.77
N PHE A 678 -7.58 12.91 30.77
CA PHE A 678 -6.70 11.75 30.65
C PHE A 678 -5.77 11.97 29.47
N LEU A 679 -4.47 12.07 29.74
CA LEU A 679 -3.48 12.43 28.74
C LEU A 679 -2.51 11.26 28.53
N VAL A 680 -2.36 10.85 27.28
CA VAL A 680 -1.41 9.82 26.87
C VAL A 680 -0.26 10.45 26.11
N SER A 681 0.97 10.16 26.55
CA SER A 681 2.17 10.48 25.76
C SER A 681 3.00 9.23 25.51
N CYS A 682 3.71 9.21 24.38
CA CYS A 682 4.57 8.10 23.97
C CYS A 682 6.03 8.54 24.04
N GLU A 683 6.95 7.65 24.39
CA GLU A 683 8.37 8.00 24.52
C GLU A 683 8.99 8.37 23.17
N ASN A 684 8.68 7.60 22.12
CA ASN A 684 9.20 7.79 20.77
C ASN A 684 8.24 8.62 19.91
N ASP A 685 7.76 9.75 20.44
CA ASP A 685 6.85 10.67 19.73
C ASP A 685 7.46 12.08 19.67
N PRO A 686 7.59 12.72 18.49
CA PRO A 686 7.98 14.12 18.38
C PRO A 686 7.10 15.07 19.20
N LEU A 687 5.81 14.76 19.35
CA LEU A 687 4.82 15.56 20.08
C LEU A 687 4.74 15.22 21.58
N ARG A 688 5.61 14.33 22.09
CA ARG A 688 5.62 13.96 23.52
C ARG A 688 5.64 15.19 24.41
N ASP A 689 6.54 16.13 24.12
CA ASP A 689 6.73 17.30 24.96
C ASP A 689 5.54 18.28 24.84
N ASP A 690 4.87 18.36 23.70
CA ASP A 690 3.65 19.19 23.53
C ASP A 690 2.52 18.72 24.44
N ALA A 691 2.34 17.40 24.52
CA ALA A 691 1.39 16.78 25.42
C ALA A 691 1.74 17.06 26.89
N LEU A 692 3.03 17.03 27.25
CA LEU A 692 3.48 17.30 28.62
C LEU A 692 3.37 18.78 29.01
N LEU A 693 3.59 19.71 28.07
CA LEU A 693 3.37 21.13 28.31
C LEU A 693 1.88 21.40 28.53
N TYR A 694 0.99 20.77 27.75
CA TYR A 694 -0.45 20.91 27.96
C TYR A 694 -0.92 20.27 29.26
N LYS A 695 -0.36 19.12 29.63
CA LYS A 695 -0.58 18.48 30.94
C LYS A 695 -0.27 19.46 32.08
N LYS A 696 0.93 20.05 32.06
CA LYS A 696 1.34 21.03 33.08
C LYS A 696 0.43 22.26 33.07
N ARG A 697 0.04 22.73 31.88
CA ARG A 697 -0.87 23.87 31.73
C ARG A 697 -2.22 23.64 32.41
N LEU A 698 -2.77 22.43 32.27
CA LEU A 698 -4.01 22.02 32.94
C LEU A 698 -3.82 21.93 34.47
N GLU A 699 -2.72 21.31 34.93
CA GLU A 699 -2.41 21.17 36.36
C GLU A 699 -2.20 22.54 37.05
N ASP A 700 -1.51 23.47 36.39
CA ASP A 700 -1.23 24.82 36.93
C ASP A 700 -2.53 25.63 37.15
N GLU A 701 -3.57 25.36 36.37
CA GLU A 701 -4.90 26.00 36.49
C GLU A 701 -5.91 25.16 37.29
N GLY A 702 -5.44 24.11 37.98
CA GLY A 702 -6.25 23.30 38.89
C GLY A 702 -7.16 22.26 38.23
N VAL A 703 -6.98 21.98 36.93
CA VAL A 703 -7.74 20.92 36.25
C VAL A 703 -7.16 19.55 36.66
N PRO A 704 -7.97 18.59 37.11
CA PRO A 704 -7.49 17.25 37.42
C PRO A 704 -6.95 16.54 36.17
N VAL A 705 -5.70 16.06 36.22
CA VAL A 705 -5.07 15.34 35.10
C VAL A 705 -4.57 13.98 35.53
N THR A 706 -5.01 12.94 34.83
CA THR A 706 -4.40 11.61 34.87
C THR A 706 -3.49 11.46 33.66
N TRP A 707 -2.22 11.14 33.87
CA TRP A 707 -1.22 11.00 32.81
C TRP A 707 -0.74 9.57 32.69
N TYR A 708 -0.80 9.02 31.47
CA TYR A 708 -0.28 7.69 31.14
C TYR A 708 0.83 7.82 30.10
N HIS A 709 2.05 7.44 30.48
CA HIS A 709 3.20 7.48 29.58
C HIS A 709 3.56 6.09 29.08
N VAL A 710 3.72 5.94 27.77
CA VAL A 710 4.00 4.66 27.13
C VAL A 710 5.45 4.61 26.67
N GLU A 711 6.27 3.92 27.46
CA GLU A 711 7.73 3.85 27.30
C GLU A 711 8.15 3.20 25.96
N ASP A 712 7.36 2.24 25.45
CA ASP A 712 7.56 1.60 24.13
C ASP A 712 6.65 2.18 23.02
N GLY A 713 5.95 3.27 23.32
CA GLY A 713 5.01 3.90 22.40
C GLY A 713 5.70 4.78 21.36
N PHE A 714 5.03 4.99 20.24
CA PHE A 714 5.40 5.94 19.19
C PHE A 714 4.15 6.65 18.63
N HIS A 715 4.35 7.77 17.93
CA HIS A 715 3.23 8.54 17.38
C HIS A 715 2.36 7.72 16.42
N GLY A 716 1.04 7.83 16.50
CA GLY A 716 0.16 7.13 15.57
C GLY A 716 -0.09 5.66 15.91
N CYS A 717 0.53 5.07 16.94
CA CYS A 717 0.47 3.62 17.16
C CYS A 717 -0.96 3.07 17.38
N ILE A 718 -1.91 3.87 17.88
CA ILE A 718 -3.29 3.44 18.12
C ILE A 718 -4.12 3.28 16.83
N ILE A 719 -3.76 3.94 15.71
CA ILE A 719 -4.43 3.71 14.41
C ILE A 719 -4.25 2.27 13.91
N LEU A 720 -3.22 1.58 14.42
CA LEU A 720 -2.90 0.20 14.09
C LEU A 720 -3.57 -0.80 15.06
N PHE A 721 -4.39 -0.34 15.99
CA PHE A 721 -5.11 -1.18 16.94
C PHE A 721 -5.92 -2.26 16.22
N ASP A 722 -5.69 -3.52 16.61
CA ASP A 722 -6.39 -4.71 16.12
C ASP A 722 -6.30 -4.94 14.59
N LYS A 723 -5.38 -4.23 13.92
CA LYS A 723 -5.03 -4.44 12.52
C LYS A 723 -3.93 -5.49 12.42
N GLN A 724 -4.25 -6.76 12.71
CA GLN A 724 -3.25 -7.84 12.66
C GLN A 724 -2.66 -8.00 11.24
N PRO A 725 -1.33 -8.21 11.10
CA PRO A 725 -0.32 -8.38 12.16
C PRO A 725 0.34 -7.07 12.63
N PHE A 726 -0.21 -5.90 12.30
CA PHE A 726 0.32 -4.57 12.63
C PHE A 726 -0.09 -4.03 14.01
N SER A 727 -0.79 -4.81 14.85
CA SER A 727 -1.15 -4.36 16.20
C SER A 727 0.06 -4.40 17.12
N PHE A 728 0.41 -3.26 17.72
CA PHE A 728 1.53 -3.17 18.66
C PHE A 728 1.06 -3.39 20.11
N PRO A 729 1.91 -3.98 20.97
CA PRO A 729 1.63 -4.03 22.41
C PRO A 729 1.36 -2.65 23.00
N CYS A 730 2.08 -1.62 22.54
CA CYS A 730 1.87 -0.23 22.98
C CYS A 730 0.47 0.29 22.60
N SER A 731 -0.06 -0.03 21.42
CA SER A 731 -1.43 0.31 21.04
C SER A 731 -2.45 -0.30 22.01
N MET A 732 -2.28 -1.57 22.38
CA MET A 732 -3.16 -2.25 23.33
C MET A 732 -3.05 -1.66 24.74
N LYS A 733 -1.84 -1.30 25.21
CA LYS A 733 -1.63 -0.61 26.49
C LYS A 733 -2.39 0.72 26.54
N ILE A 734 -2.30 1.53 25.48
CA ILE A 734 -3.00 2.81 25.38
C ILE A 734 -4.51 2.58 25.45
N VAL A 735 -5.05 1.67 24.63
CA VAL A 735 -6.48 1.39 24.58
C VAL A 735 -7.00 0.88 25.92
N ASN A 736 -6.29 -0.04 26.57
CA ASN A 736 -6.67 -0.55 27.89
C ASN A 736 -6.64 0.55 28.96
N ALA A 737 -5.66 1.46 28.91
CA ALA A 737 -5.59 2.58 29.84
C ALA A 737 -6.76 3.57 29.64
N VAL A 738 -7.11 3.86 28.37
CA VAL A 738 -8.29 4.66 28.02
C VAL A 738 -9.57 3.99 28.51
N ILE A 739 -9.75 2.68 28.27
CA ILE A 739 -10.92 1.93 28.74
C ILE A 739 -11.02 1.98 30.27
N SER A 740 -9.91 1.74 30.97
CA SER A 740 -9.88 1.77 32.44
C SER A 740 -10.26 3.15 32.97
N TYR A 741 -9.77 4.22 32.34
CA TYR A 741 -10.12 5.59 32.73
C TYR A 741 -11.61 5.88 32.48
N VAL A 742 -12.12 5.57 31.27
CA VAL A 742 -13.53 5.80 30.91
C VAL A 742 -14.50 4.97 31.77
N LYS A 743 -14.11 3.78 32.23
CA LYS A 743 -14.91 2.98 33.18
C LYS A 743 -14.93 3.58 34.59
N GLY A 744 -13.84 4.23 35.00
CA GLY A 744 -13.68 4.82 36.33
C GLY A 744 -14.45 6.13 36.52
N ILE A 745 -14.94 6.73 35.44
CA ILE A 745 -15.83 7.91 35.42
C ILE A 745 -17.27 7.50 35.08
#